data_AF-A0A0D6ADK3-F1
#
_entry.id   AF-A0A0D6ADK3-F1
#
_cell.length_a   1.000
_cell.length_b   1.000
_cell.length_c   1.000
_cell.angle_alpha   90.00
_cell.angle_beta   90.00
_cell.angle_gamma   90.00
#
_symmetry.space_group_name_H-M   'P 1'
#
loop_
_entity.id
_entity.type
_entity.pdbx_description
1 polymer ?
#
loop_
_entity_poly.entity_id
_entity_poly.type
_entity_poly.pdbx_seq_one_letter_code
_entity_poly.pdbx_strand_id
1 'polypeptide(L)'
;MPIQNNNKNHFLLLLPENFAEQIVISLTENIYSIGRHSDNNIKLNSGAVSRHHATLMKKDVTTGESSYILIDGDLNGKRSQNGILVNGKKTIHHHLEDGDVIVFGTSEIKAIYKKENVLSANLSDGNLSSKTLKKNTLSSFDLSREKLQETLIISEENLSENLSDKDIKRLASFPELSPNPIIEFDFNGKVTYTNPAANLCFGELLIQDNLITPLTDGLNNNDNKNKELTIREIKIEDKYFEQYIHYLSKENVIRSYIFDITRRKNYEEKLKYQAFHDSLTGIPNRDFFYWKLAIYLKEIKEQKKELAIFFIDIDRFKNINETLNHTVGDKLLESFAQRLISCLPFDCFLARWGGDEFTLITPLDHNLPSARNIADIIINSLKKPFLIEKYTVYVTCSIGISLYPEDGLDEQQLIKNADIALFRAKQMGKNNCQFYTSKLNREQTLLFELETTLYNALENQELFLNFQPQLDLKTNSISSVEVLLRWQHPNLGIVSPSKFIPLAEETGLILSIGKWVLETACIQGKKWHDLGYKNLIIAVNVSAKQFQQEDFTEQVKHILKKTQFNPQYLELEITESILMQEVSRTEFIINELSSLGVKFSLDDFGTGYSSFSYLKNFPFHIIKIDQSFVTDLVINKQDQALISAIITLAKGYNMMVVAEGVETEKQKLFLKQLQCDLIQGWLVSKPLKEEDFLVFLNK
;
A
#
# COMPACT_ATOMS: atom_id res chain seq x y z
N MET A 1 37.89 17.10 40.93
CA MET A 1 38.20 17.17 39.49
C MET A 1 36.88 17.25 38.73
N PRO A 2 36.71 18.18 37.78
CA PRO A 2 35.42 18.43 37.15
C PRO A 2 35.07 17.35 36.12
N ILE A 3 33.81 16.94 36.11
CA ILE A 3 33.21 16.14 35.04
C ILE A 3 33.01 17.12 33.87
N GLN A 4 33.86 17.02 32.84
CA GLN A 4 33.68 17.73 31.57
C GLN A 4 32.44 17.16 30.86
N ASN A 5 31.38 17.96 30.76
CA ASN A 5 30.30 17.73 29.80
C ASN A 5 30.86 17.94 28.38
N ASN A 6 31.25 16.85 27.71
CA ASN A 6 31.61 16.89 26.29
C ASN A 6 30.34 16.92 25.43
N ASN A 7 29.66 18.07 25.35
CA ASN A 7 28.72 18.31 24.24
C ASN A 7 29.55 18.48 22.96
N LYS A 8 29.68 17.41 22.17
CA LYS A 8 30.26 17.46 20.82
C LYS A 8 29.36 18.31 19.93
N ASN A 9 29.93 19.29 19.24
CA ASN A 9 29.18 20.03 18.23
C ASN A 9 29.08 19.16 16.97
N HIS A 10 27.89 19.11 16.40
CA HIS A 10 27.59 18.34 15.20
C HIS A 10 27.53 19.29 14.01
N PHE A 11 28.19 18.92 12.91
CA PHE A 11 28.22 19.71 11.69
C PHE A 11 27.89 18.85 10.48
N LEU A 12 27.24 19.47 9.50
CA LEU A 12 27.09 18.91 8.17
C LEU A 12 27.82 19.84 7.18
N LEU A 13 28.87 19.32 6.55
CA LEU A 13 29.67 20.02 5.56
C LEU A 13 29.11 19.70 4.17
N LEU A 14 28.41 20.64 3.54
CA LEU A 14 27.90 20.47 2.18
C LEU A 14 28.99 20.79 1.16
N LEU A 15 29.16 19.89 0.20
CA LEU A 15 30.11 19.98 -0.93
C LEU A 15 29.32 19.91 -2.25
N PRO A 16 28.79 21.03 -2.76
CA PRO A 16 28.16 21.07 -4.07
C PRO A 16 29.21 21.25 -5.18
N GLU A 17 29.03 20.61 -6.34
CA GLU A 17 29.96 20.77 -7.49
C GLU A 17 30.06 22.21 -8.03
N ASN A 18 29.05 23.05 -7.81
CA ASN A 18 28.94 24.41 -8.38
C ASN A 18 29.14 25.57 -7.38
N PHE A 19 29.51 25.30 -6.12
CA PHE A 19 29.79 26.36 -5.14
C PHE A 19 31.30 26.44 -4.88
N ALA A 20 31.85 27.64 -5.04
CA ALA A 20 33.26 27.93 -4.72
C ALA A 20 33.56 27.83 -3.21
N GLU A 21 32.54 27.72 -2.36
CA GLU A 21 32.64 27.72 -0.90
C GLU A 21 31.89 26.53 -0.28
N GLN A 22 32.51 25.90 0.72
CA GLN A 22 31.90 24.84 1.52
C GLN A 22 30.89 25.45 2.49
N ILE A 23 29.68 24.90 2.57
CA ILE A 23 28.65 25.37 3.51
C ILE A 23 28.69 24.48 4.74
N VAL A 24 29.00 25.07 5.90
CA VAL A 24 29.02 24.38 7.19
C VAL A 24 27.71 24.65 7.92
N ILE A 25 26.94 23.61 8.21
CA ILE A 25 25.67 23.71 8.95
C ILE A 25 25.87 23.12 10.34
N SER A 26 25.74 23.93 11.38
CA SER A 26 25.73 23.45 12.76
C SER A 26 24.38 22.82 13.09
N LEU A 27 24.39 21.59 13.57
CA LEU A 27 23.21 20.81 13.88
C LEU A 27 22.90 20.88 15.38
N THR A 28 21.98 21.77 15.76
CA THR A 28 21.55 22.02 17.14
C THR A 28 20.13 21.52 17.44
N GLU A 29 19.27 21.41 16.43
CA GLU A 29 17.86 21.01 16.56
C GLU A 29 17.67 19.49 16.60
N ASN A 30 16.53 19.04 17.12
CA ASN A 30 16.25 17.60 17.20
C ASN A 30 15.94 16.97 15.84
N ILE A 31 15.46 17.74 14.86
CA ILE A 31 15.08 17.23 13.54
C ILE A 31 15.47 18.25 12.48
N TYR A 32 16.13 17.81 11.40
CA TYR A 32 16.32 18.61 10.20
C TYR A 32 15.70 17.90 9.00
N SER A 33 14.83 18.58 8.28
CA SER A 33 14.39 18.18 6.95
C SER A 33 15.37 18.66 5.88
N ILE A 34 15.66 17.80 4.89
CA ILE A 34 16.58 18.07 3.79
C ILE A 34 15.86 17.86 2.47
N GLY A 35 15.90 18.84 1.57
CA GLY A 35 15.27 18.70 0.25
C GLY A 35 15.33 19.96 -0.61
N ARG A 36 14.77 19.90 -1.82
CA ARG A 36 14.78 21.06 -2.75
C ARG A 36 13.71 22.11 -2.44
N HIS A 37 12.69 21.76 -1.65
CA HIS A 37 11.62 22.70 -1.29
C HIS A 37 12.12 23.75 -0.29
N SER A 38 11.58 24.96 -0.34
CA SER A 38 11.92 26.07 0.57
C SER A 38 11.68 25.78 2.03
N ASP A 39 10.74 24.88 2.31
CA ASP A 39 10.25 24.61 3.67
C ASP A 39 11.14 23.61 4.42
N ASN A 40 12.20 23.11 3.79
CA ASN A 40 13.18 22.24 4.45
C ASN A 40 14.17 23.07 5.28
N ASN A 41 14.58 22.52 6.44
CA ASN A 41 15.63 23.13 7.26
C ASN A 41 16.96 23.25 6.50
N ILE A 42 17.28 22.26 5.67
CA ILE A 42 18.48 22.25 4.80
C ILE A 42 18.02 22.18 3.34
N LYS A 43 18.13 23.31 2.65
CA LYS A 43 17.72 23.41 1.24
C LYS A 43 18.84 23.02 0.30
N LEU A 44 18.57 22.08 -0.61
CA LEU A 44 19.49 21.64 -1.67
C LEU A 44 18.94 22.00 -3.05
N ASN A 45 19.61 22.91 -3.76
CA ASN A 45 19.16 23.40 -5.08
C ASN A 45 19.62 22.47 -6.22
N SER A 46 19.06 21.27 -6.32
CA SER A 46 19.27 20.38 -7.48
C SER A 46 18.00 19.66 -7.91
N GLY A 47 17.87 19.45 -9.23
CA GLY A 47 16.77 18.68 -9.83
C GLY A 47 16.79 17.20 -9.43
N ALA A 48 17.95 16.66 -9.08
CA ALA A 48 18.13 15.28 -8.64
C ALA A 48 17.69 15.02 -7.18
N VAL A 49 17.43 16.08 -6.41
CA VAL A 49 16.96 16.02 -5.02
C VAL A 49 15.43 16.15 -4.98
N SER A 50 14.79 15.33 -4.15
CA SER A 50 13.33 15.33 -3.98
C SER A 50 12.86 16.56 -3.19
N ARG A 51 11.56 16.91 -3.27
CA ARG A 51 11.00 18.06 -2.52
C ARG A 51 11.27 17.95 -1.01
N HIS A 52 11.09 16.76 -0.44
CA HIS A 52 11.63 16.31 0.84
C HIS A 52 12.42 15.05 0.53
N HIS A 53 13.71 15.05 0.79
CA HIS A 53 14.63 14.01 0.31
C HIS A 53 15.28 13.24 1.45
N ALA A 54 15.56 13.89 2.58
CA ALA A 54 16.05 13.20 3.77
C ALA A 54 15.57 13.87 5.04
N THR A 55 15.60 13.12 6.15
CA THR A 55 15.39 13.67 7.48
C THR A 55 16.54 13.27 8.40
N LEU A 56 17.16 14.24 9.07
CA LEU A 56 18.06 14.00 10.19
C LEU A 56 17.28 14.05 11.50
N MET A 57 17.44 13.07 12.36
CA MET A 57 16.82 13.04 13.68
C MET A 57 17.88 12.83 14.76
N LYS A 58 17.95 13.75 15.72
CA LYS A 58 18.85 13.67 16.87
C LYS A 58 18.43 12.49 17.76
N LYS A 59 19.36 11.59 17.99
CA LYS A 59 19.26 10.45 18.89
C LYS A 59 19.84 10.87 20.22
N ASP A 60 18.99 11.06 21.22
CA ASP A 60 19.43 11.18 22.61
C ASP A 60 19.67 9.78 23.18
N VAL A 61 20.93 9.51 23.55
CA VAL A 61 21.28 8.33 24.33
C VAL A 61 21.62 8.80 25.74
N THR A 62 21.12 8.07 26.73
CA THR A 62 21.34 8.21 28.19
C THR A 62 22.81 8.14 28.63
N THR A 63 23.78 8.24 27.71
CA THR A 63 25.22 8.11 27.93
C THR A 63 26.03 9.35 27.54
N GLY A 64 25.38 10.49 27.25
CA GLY A 64 26.06 11.79 27.16
C GLY A 64 26.72 12.15 25.81
N GLU A 65 26.44 11.41 24.72
CA GLU A 65 26.80 11.85 23.35
C GLU A 65 25.56 11.89 22.46
N SER A 66 25.21 13.08 21.95
CA SER A 66 24.20 13.24 20.91
C SER A 66 24.71 12.73 19.56
N SER A 67 23.83 12.24 18.68
CA SER A 67 24.16 11.93 17.28
C SER A 67 22.92 12.06 16.40
N TYR A 68 23.06 12.10 15.08
CA TYR A 68 21.92 12.18 14.16
C TYR A 68 21.69 10.87 13.42
N ILE A 69 20.44 10.52 13.17
CA ILE A 69 20.00 9.44 12.28
C ILE A 69 19.55 10.10 10.99
N LEU A 70 20.17 9.74 9.87
CA LEU A 70 19.70 10.10 8.54
C LEU A 70 18.65 9.09 8.08
N ILE A 71 17.53 9.57 7.56
CA ILE A 71 16.43 8.77 7.03
C ILE A 71 16.17 9.22 5.60
N ASP A 72 15.99 8.25 4.69
CA ASP A 72 15.59 8.47 3.30
C ASP A 72 14.12 8.86 3.21
N GLY A 73 13.86 10.12 2.84
CA GLY A 73 12.52 10.69 2.77
C GLY A 73 12.09 11.48 4.00
N ASP A 74 10.78 11.60 4.17
CA ASP A 74 10.16 12.30 5.30
C ASP A 74 9.78 11.35 6.46
N LEU A 75 9.42 11.93 7.61
CA LEU A 75 8.99 11.19 8.80
C LEU A 75 7.61 10.51 8.62
N ASN A 76 6.90 10.77 7.52
CA ASN A 76 5.64 10.13 7.17
C ASN A 76 5.86 8.88 6.30
N GLY A 77 7.11 8.48 6.06
CA GLY A 77 7.47 7.26 5.34
C GLY A 77 7.54 7.41 3.81
N LYS A 78 7.40 8.63 3.28
CA LYS A 78 7.54 8.88 1.84
C LYS A 78 9.03 8.98 1.49
N ARG A 79 9.54 7.94 0.85
CA ARG A 79 10.96 7.84 0.42
C ARG A 79 11.30 8.87 -0.66
N SER A 80 12.58 9.23 -0.73
CA SER A 80 13.07 10.02 -1.86
C SER A 80 13.04 9.22 -3.15
N GLN A 81 12.96 9.93 -4.28
CA GLN A 81 12.87 9.31 -5.60
C GLN A 81 14.17 8.62 -6.02
N ASN A 82 15.31 9.21 -5.66
CA ASN A 82 16.63 8.74 -6.10
C ASN A 82 17.42 8.03 -4.98
N GLY A 83 16.87 8.00 -3.76
CA GLY A 83 17.49 7.39 -2.60
C GLY A 83 18.70 8.18 -2.08
N ILE A 84 19.20 7.73 -0.93
CA ILE A 84 20.39 8.27 -0.28
C ILE A 84 21.48 7.21 -0.34
N LEU A 85 22.72 7.63 -0.63
CA LEU A 85 23.89 6.78 -0.40
C LEU A 85 24.71 7.33 0.77
N VAL A 86 25.03 6.48 1.72
CA VAL A 86 26.04 6.79 2.75
C VAL A 86 27.25 5.91 2.52
N ASN A 87 28.43 6.51 2.37
CA ASN A 87 29.68 5.84 2.05
C ASN A 87 29.58 4.89 0.84
N GLY A 88 28.82 5.31 -0.18
CA GLY A 88 28.62 4.56 -1.43
C GLY A 88 27.58 3.42 -1.36
N LYS A 89 26.95 3.18 -0.20
CA LYS A 89 25.87 2.19 -0.04
C LYS A 89 24.52 2.88 0.02
N LYS A 90 23.54 2.38 -0.74
CA LYS A 90 22.16 2.87 -0.68
C LYS A 90 21.54 2.51 0.67
N THR A 91 21.02 3.48 1.40
CA THR A 91 20.47 3.30 2.75
C THR A 91 19.08 3.91 2.87
N ILE A 92 18.21 3.27 3.66
CA ILE A 92 16.88 3.78 4.01
C ILE A 92 16.94 4.58 5.32
N HIS A 93 17.82 4.15 6.22
CA HIS A 93 18.21 4.92 7.39
C HIS A 93 19.68 4.62 7.71
N HIS A 94 20.38 5.57 8.30
CA HIS A 94 21.76 5.45 8.69
C HIS A 94 22.03 6.26 9.96
N HIS A 95 22.64 5.65 10.96
CA HIS A 95 23.14 6.39 12.12
C HIS A 95 24.42 7.11 11.70
N LEU A 96 24.44 8.43 11.77
CA LEU A 96 25.58 9.20 11.29
C LEU A 96 26.74 9.15 12.29
N GLU A 97 27.88 8.74 11.77
CA GLU A 97 29.19 8.68 12.41
C GLU A 97 30.12 9.76 11.87
N ASP A 98 31.06 10.24 12.71
CA ASP A 98 32.00 11.27 12.29
C ASP A 98 32.75 10.85 11.01
N GLY A 99 32.70 11.69 9.98
CA GLY A 99 33.31 11.44 8.67
C GLY A 99 32.39 10.83 7.62
N ASP A 100 31.14 10.48 7.93
CA ASP A 100 30.22 9.89 6.96
C ASP A 100 30.00 10.78 5.74
N VAL A 101 30.19 10.21 4.55
CA VAL A 101 29.93 10.86 3.27
C VAL A 101 28.55 10.48 2.78
N ILE A 102 27.67 11.46 2.69
CA ILE A 102 26.28 11.33 2.28
C ILE A 102 26.14 11.88 0.87
N VAL A 103 25.52 11.11 -0.02
CA VAL A 103 25.16 11.52 -1.38
C VAL A 103 23.64 11.54 -1.49
N PHE A 104 23.10 12.68 -1.92
CA PHE A 104 21.67 12.89 -2.07
C PHE A 104 21.28 12.76 -3.55
N GLY A 105 20.72 11.62 -3.94
CA GLY A 105 20.35 11.34 -5.33
C GLY A 105 21.54 10.94 -6.21
N THR A 106 21.85 11.73 -7.26
CA THR A 106 23.00 11.51 -8.16
C THR A 106 24.29 12.07 -7.54
N SER A 107 25.47 11.68 -8.05
CA SER A 107 26.80 11.93 -7.45
C SER A 107 27.22 13.39 -7.23
N GLU A 108 26.37 14.35 -7.58
CA GLU A 108 26.65 15.80 -7.69
C GLU A 108 26.52 16.56 -6.34
N ILE A 109 25.75 16.04 -5.37
CA ILE A 109 25.62 16.67 -4.04
C ILE A 109 26.11 15.72 -2.96
N LYS A 110 27.20 16.12 -2.31
CA LYS A 110 27.82 15.39 -1.21
C LYS A 110 27.73 16.20 0.08
N ALA A 111 27.58 15.50 1.19
CA ALA A 111 27.71 16.08 2.52
C ALA A 111 28.64 15.21 3.36
N ILE A 112 29.44 15.83 4.22
CA ILE A 112 30.26 15.11 5.20
C ILE A 112 29.74 15.47 6.58
N TYR A 113 29.33 14.47 7.35
CA TYR A 113 28.93 14.69 8.73
C TYR A 113 30.15 14.67 9.64
N LYS A 114 30.25 15.63 10.55
CA LYS A 114 31.36 15.76 11.49
C LYS A 114 30.87 15.93 12.93
N LYS A 115 31.52 15.26 13.88
CA LYS A 115 31.35 15.41 15.33
C LYS A 115 32.66 15.93 15.90
N GLU A 116 32.71 17.19 16.30
CA GLU A 116 33.94 17.76 16.87
C GLU A 116 33.80 17.91 18.39
N ASN A 117 34.70 17.27 19.14
CA ASN A 117 34.97 17.67 20.52
C ASN A 117 35.69 19.02 20.46
N VAL A 118 35.45 19.90 21.43
CA VAL A 118 36.42 20.96 21.71
C VAL A 118 37.71 20.23 22.15
N LEU A 119 38.61 20.02 21.17
CA LEU A 119 39.96 19.44 21.20
C LEU A 119 40.09 17.92 20.86
N SER A 120 40.30 17.66 19.56
CA SER A 120 41.22 16.67 18.94
C SER A 120 41.16 15.15 19.26
N ALA A 121 40.92 14.38 18.18
CA ALA A 121 41.63 13.15 17.75
C ALA A 121 41.42 11.77 18.41
N ASN A 122 41.25 10.77 17.53
CA ASN A 122 41.63 9.34 17.58
C ASN A 122 40.68 8.26 18.18
N LEU A 123 40.08 7.50 17.24
CA LEU A 123 39.96 6.03 17.09
C LEU A 123 40.31 5.12 18.28
N SER A 124 39.41 4.17 18.61
CA SER A 124 39.60 2.69 18.50
C SER A 124 38.65 1.88 19.41
N ASP A 125 38.08 0.83 18.80
CA ASP A 125 37.64 -0.49 19.28
C ASP A 125 37.05 -0.71 20.70
N GLY A 126 35.94 -1.48 20.71
CA GLY A 126 35.85 -2.63 21.64
C GLY A 126 34.57 -2.77 22.48
N ASN A 127 33.62 -3.54 21.94
CA ASN A 127 32.97 -4.69 22.60
C ASN A 127 32.01 -4.56 23.81
N LEU A 128 30.99 -5.44 23.74
CA LEU A 128 30.18 -6.11 24.77
C LEU A 128 28.85 -5.51 25.29
N SER A 129 27.78 -6.10 24.76
CA SER A 129 26.72 -6.86 25.45
C SER A 129 25.76 -6.18 26.43
N SER A 130 24.50 -6.13 25.96
CA SER A 130 23.25 -6.52 26.64
C SER A 130 23.16 -6.48 28.18
N LYS A 131 22.19 -5.70 28.67
CA LYS A 131 21.17 -6.17 29.65
C LYS A 131 20.03 -5.15 29.87
N THR A 132 18.86 -5.54 29.36
CA THR A 132 17.56 -5.57 30.04
C THR A 132 16.98 -4.27 30.61
N LEU A 133 16.01 -3.71 29.88
CA LEU A 133 14.99 -2.81 30.42
C LEU A 133 14.19 -3.50 31.55
N LYS A 134 14.01 -2.77 32.66
CA LYS A 134 12.85 -2.94 33.53
C LYS A 134 12.12 -1.60 33.64
N LYS A 135 10.81 -1.68 33.35
CA LYS A 135 9.77 -0.68 33.64
C LYS A 135 9.99 -0.06 35.03
N ASN A 136 9.84 1.26 35.13
CA ASN A 136 9.15 1.93 36.23
C ASN A 136 8.61 3.28 35.71
N THR A 137 7.29 3.53 35.76
CA THR A 137 6.51 4.04 36.91
C THR A 137 6.85 5.50 37.22
N LEU A 138 5.81 6.35 37.31
CA LEU A 138 5.89 7.75 37.74
C LEU A 138 6.91 7.92 38.87
N SER A 139 7.91 8.78 38.67
CA SER A 139 8.79 9.24 39.74
C SER A 139 8.56 10.72 40.00
N SER A 140 8.06 11.00 41.21
CA SER A 140 8.25 12.28 41.89
C SER A 140 9.73 12.68 41.82
N PHE A 141 10.02 13.82 41.19
CA PHE A 141 11.35 14.41 41.28
C PHE A 141 11.51 15.02 42.68
N ASP A 142 12.35 14.41 43.50
CA ASP A 142 12.80 14.96 44.77
C ASP A 142 14.14 15.66 44.50
N LEU A 143 14.12 16.99 44.43
CA LEU A 143 15.33 17.81 44.32
C LEU A 143 15.98 17.90 45.70
N SER A 144 16.71 16.86 46.09
CA SER A 144 17.62 16.92 47.24
C SER A 144 18.87 17.72 46.87
N ARG A 145 18.78 19.03 47.13
CA ARG A 145 19.80 19.98 47.63
C ARG A 145 21.32 19.79 47.38
N GLU A 146 21.78 19.10 46.35
CA GLU A 146 23.19 19.19 45.95
C GLU A 146 23.36 20.24 44.83
N LYS A 147 23.59 21.47 45.30
CA LYS A 147 24.05 22.67 44.58
C LYS A 147 22.99 23.46 43.80
N LEU A 148 22.08 24.10 44.53
CA LEU A 148 21.81 25.51 44.22
C LEU A 148 23.13 26.25 44.52
N GLN A 149 23.92 26.56 43.47
CA GLN A 149 25.04 27.48 43.62
C GLN A 149 24.47 28.78 44.20
N GLU A 150 25.11 29.31 45.24
CA GLU A 150 24.83 30.66 45.74
C GLU A 150 24.76 31.62 44.55
N THR A 151 23.79 32.54 44.58
CA THR A 151 23.61 33.56 43.55
C THR A 151 24.96 34.15 43.18
N LEU A 152 25.41 33.93 41.94
CA LEU A 152 26.66 34.49 41.43
C LEU A 152 26.51 36.02 41.34
N ILE A 153 26.98 36.72 42.36
CA ILE A 153 27.22 38.16 42.32
C ILE A 153 28.52 38.34 41.53
N ILE A 154 28.43 38.80 40.29
CA ILE A 154 29.57 38.86 39.35
C ILE A 154 30.63 39.93 39.75
N SER A 155 30.40 40.71 40.80
CA SER A 155 31.43 41.60 41.37
C SER A 155 31.08 42.01 42.80
N GLU A 156 31.85 41.56 43.80
CA GLU A 156 31.75 42.06 45.18
C GLU A 156 32.21 43.53 45.32
N GLU A 157 32.89 44.09 44.32
CA GLU A 157 33.45 45.45 44.36
C GLU A 157 32.42 46.59 44.42
N ASN A 158 31.12 46.33 44.23
CA ASN A 158 30.05 47.35 44.25
C ASN A 158 29.01 47.17 45.37
N LEU A 159 29.14 46.16 46.23
CA LEU A 159 28.26 46.01 47.40
C LEU A 159 28.89 46.74 48.59
N SER A 160 28.77 48.06 48.60
CA SER A 160 28.89 48.80 49.86
C SER A 160 27.86 48.25 50.85
N GLU A 161 28.18 48.23 52.14
CA GLU A 161 27.31 47.74 53.24
C GLU A 161 25.89 48.37 53.28
N ASN A 162 25.63 49.40 52.45
CA ASN A 162 24.31 49.90 52.12
C ASN A 162 24.03 49.73 50.62
N LEU A 163 23.11 48.83 50.24
CA LEU A 163 22.48 48.81 48.92
C LEU A 163 21.82 50.17 48.69
N SER A 164 22.14 50.88 47.59
CA SER A 164 21.46 52.14 47.29
C SER A 164 19.99 51.90 46.93
N ASP A 165 19.11 52.88 47.16
CA ASP A 165 17.70 52.81 46.74
C ASP A 165 17.55 52.48 45.24
N LYS A 166 18.56 52.84 44.43
CA LYS A 166 18.59 52.55 43.00
C LYS A 166 18.87 51.07 42.73
N ASP A 167 19.70 50.42 43.53
CA ASP A 167 20.01 48.99 43.41
C ASP A 167 18.87 48.12 43.93
N ILE A 168 18.21 48.54 45.00
CA ILE A 168 16.99 47.89 45.51
C ILE A 168 15.88 47.95 44.46
N LYS A 169 15.65 49.13 43.85
CA LYS A 169 14.68 49.28 42.75
C LYS A 169 15.03 48.44 41.54
N ARG A 170 16.32 48.35 41.18
CA ARG A 170 16.78 47.48 40.09
C ARG A 170 16.54 46.00 40.41
N LEU A 171 16.87 45.54 41.61
CA LEU A 171 16.66 44.14 42.02
C LEU A 171 15.17 43.78 42.12
N ALA A 172 14.33 44.70 42.59
CA ALA A 172 12.88 44.54 42.62
C ALA A 172 12.24 44.52 41.21
N SER A 173 12.88 45.12 40.21
CA SER A 173 12.36 45.15 38.84
C SER A 173 12.40 43.78 38.11
N PHE A 174 13.27 42.85 38.54
CA PHE A 174 13.38 41.53 37.90
C PHE A 174 12.07 40.72 37.93
N PRO A 175 11.42 40.51 39.08
CA PRO A 175 10.13 39.81 39.13
C PRO A 175 9.00 40.63 38.48
N GLU A 176 9.04 41.96 38.52
CA GLU A 176 8.03 42.83 37.88
C GLU A 176 8.06 42.75 36.35
N LEU A 177 9.25 42.65 35.77
CA LEU A 177 9.43 42.54 34.32
C LEU A 177 9.31 41.09 33.80
N SER A 178 9.11 40.11 34.69
CA SER A 178 8.89 38.72 34.28
C SER A 178 7.60 38.61 33.46
N PRO A 179 7.65 38.02 32.25
CA PRO A 179 6.46 37.79 31.43
C PRO A 179 5.58 36.67 32.00
N ASN A 180 6.12 35.84 32.90
CA ASN A 180 5.37 34.77 33.55
C ASN A 180 4.76 35.26 34.87
N PRO A 181 3.52 34.87 35.19
CA PRO A 181 2.92 35.15 36.49
C PRO A 181 3.75 34.64 37.66
N ILE A 182 4.01 35.54 38.61
CA ILE A 182 4.65 35.26 39.89
C ILE A 182 3.67 35.69 40.98
N ILE A 183 3.31 34.76 41.86
CA ILE A 183 2.43 35.00 43.00
C ILE A 183 3.13 34.51 44.25
N GLU A 184 3.13 35.33 45.30
CA GLU A 184 3.59 34.93 46.62
C GLU A 184 2.41 34.83 47.57
N PHE A 185 2.43 33.80 48.40
CA PHE A 185 1.43 33.53 49.43
C PHE A 185 2.12 33.45 50.80
N ASP A 186 1.41 33.80 51.87
CA ASP A 186 1.77 33.33 53.20
C ASP A 186 1.38 31.85 53.38
N PHE A 187 1.84 31.22 54.47
CA PHE A 187 1.46 29.84 54.80
C PHE A 187 -0.01 29.62 55.18
N ASN A 188 -0.82 30.69 55.23
CA ASN A 188 -2.26 30.60 55.37
C ASN A 188 -2.95 30.60 53.99
N GLY A 189 -2.20 30.78 52.90
CA GLY A 189 -2.71 30.85 51.53
C GLY A 189 -3.12 32.26 51.10
N LYS A 190 -2.83 33.29 51.89
CA LYS A 190 -3.13 34.69 51.55
C LYS A 190 -2.06 35.26 50.64
N VAL A 191 -2.45 35.89 49.54
CA VAL A 191 -1.55 36.52 48.58
C VAL A 191 -0.81 37.70 49.25
N THR A 192 0.52 37.66 49.25
CA THR A 192 1.40 38.72 49.79
C THR A 192 2.03 39.56 48.69
N TYR A 193 2.20 39.01 47.48
CA TYR A 193 2.78 39.70 46.34
C TYR A 193 2.27 39.13 45.01
N THR A 194 2.09 39.99 44.00
CA THR A 194 1.80 39.62 42.62
C THR A 194 2.61 40.50 41.67
N ASN A 195 3.20 39.91 40.62
CA ASN A 195 3.78 40.70 39.55
C ASN A 195 2.70 41.16 38.54
N PRO A 196 3.00 42.11 37.63
CA PRO A 196 2.05 42.57 36.62
C PRO A 196 1.47 41.44 35.75
N ALA A 197 2.27 40.45 35.36
CA ALA A 197 1.81 39.29 34.59
C ALA A 197 0.75 38.45 35.35
N ALA A 198 0.90 38.29 36.67
CA ALA A 198 -0.08 37.61 37.50
C ALA A 198 -1.39 38.38 37.62
N ASN A 199 -1.34 39.71 37.75
CA ASN A 199 -2.55 40.54 37.77
C ASN A 199 -3.26 40.54 36.40
N LEU A 200 -2.53 40.52 35.29
CA LEU A 200 -3.12 40.41 33.95
C LEU A 200 -3.76 39.03 33.71
N CYS A 201 -3.12 37.96 34.17
CA CYS A 201 -3.58 36.59 33.92
C CYS A 201 -4.65 36.11 34.91
N PHE A 202 -4.62 36.61 36.15
CA PHE A 202 -5.44 36.10 37.26
C PHE A 202 -6.11 37.22 38.09
N GLY A 203 -6.05 38.48 37.67
CA GLY A 203 -6.51 39.63 38.46
C GLY A 203 -7.96 39.52 38.96
N GLU A 204 -8.89 39.04 38.13
CA GLU A 204 -10.28 38.83 38.53
C GLU A 204 -10.43 37.73 39.60
N LEU A 205 -9.58 36.70 39.54
CA LEU A 205 -9.52 35.61 40.52
C LEU A 205 -8.81 36.01 41.81
N LEU A 206 -8.01 37.07 41.79
CA LEU A 206 -7.24 37.60 42.93
C LEU A 206 -8.02 38.64 43.76
N ILE A 207 -9.10 39.22 43.21
CA ILE A 207 -9.91 40.27 43.86
C ILE A 207 -11.02 39.67 44.75
N GLN A 208 -11.42 38.42 44.52
CA GLN A 208 -12.41 37.74 45.36
C GLN A 208 -11.71 37.12 46.58
N ASP A 209 -11.83 37.78 47.74
CA ASP A 209 -11.26 37.36 49.01
C ASP A 209 -11.32 35.83 49.25
N ASN A 210 -10.13 35.21 49.27
CA ASN A 210 -9.75 33.93 49.89
C ASN A 210 -9.89 32.57 49.19
N LEU A 211 -10.20 32.42 47.91
CA LEU A 211 -10.10 31.07 47.28
C LEU A 211 -9.63 31.12 45.81
N ILE A 212 -8.32 30.93 45.59
CA ILE A 212 -7.79 30.62 44.25
C ILE A 212 -7.85 29.10 44.07
N THR A 213 -9.04 28.54 43.90
CA THR A 213 -9.30 27.11 44.15
C THR A 213 -8.55 26.12 43.22
N PRO A 214 -7.86 26.54 42.13
CA PRO A 214 -6.82 25.71 41.51
C PRO A 214 -5.38 26.05 41.95
N LEU A 215 -5.05 27.32 42.22
CA LEU A 215 -3.68 27.79 42.50
C LEU A 215 -3.26 27.67 43.95
N THR A 216 -4.20 27.69 44.91
CA THR A 216 -3.94 27.57 46.35
C THR A 216 -4.31 26.21 46.92
N ASP A 217 -4.96 25.35 46.12
CA ASP A 217 -5.37 24.02 46.58
C ASP A 217 -4.17 23.19 47.06
N GLY A 218 -4.27 22.54 48.22
CA GLY A 218 -3.20 21.72 48.79
C GLY A 218 -1.89 22.43 49.21
N LEU A 219 -1.79 23.77 49.08
CA LEU A 219 -0.59 24.53 49.49
C LEU A 219 -0.37 24.55 51.01
N ASN A 220 -1.46 24.49 51.80
CA ASN A 220 -1.41 24.55 53.26
C ASN A 220 -1.15 23.20 53.96
N ASN A 221 -0.89 22.12 53.20
CA ASN A 221 -0.60 20.80 53.78
C ASN A 221 0.73 20.81 54.54
N ASN A 222 0.70 20.48 55.84
CA ASN A 222 1.88 20.48 56.72
C ASN A 222 3.01 19.54 56.23
N ASP A 223 2.69 18.48 55.48
CA ASP A 223 3.69 17.57 54.90
C ASP A 223 4.55 18.20 53.78
N ASN A 224 4.06 19.26 53.13
CA ASN A 224 4.79 19.95 52.05
C ASN A 224 5.70 21.07 52.56
N LYS A 225 5.57 21.51 53.83
CA LYS A 225 6.43 22.56 54.42
C LYS A 225 7.91 22.16 54.53
N ASN A 226 8.20 20.87 54.40
CA ASN A 226 9.55 20.31 54.37
C ASN A 226 10.13 20.15 52.94
N LYS A 227 9.34 20.38 51.88
CA LYS A 227 9.81 20.28 50.48
C LYS A 227 10.16 21.67 49.95
N GLU A 228 11.37 21.86 49.41
CA GLU A 228 11.80 23.18 48.90
C GLU A 228 11.10 23.58 47.58
N LEU A 229 10.71 22.60 46.75
CA LEU A 229 10.04 22.82 45.47
C LEU A 229 9.01 21.73 45.18
N THR A 230 7.84 22.10 44.70
CA THR A 230 6.82 21.20 44.16
C THR A 230 6.34 21.70 42.81
N ILE A 231 6.19 20.82 41.81
CA ILE A 231 5.69 21.16 40.49
C ILE A 231 4.36 20.45 40.29
N ARG A 232 3.36 21.14 39.75
CA ARG A 232 2.08 20.54 39.39
C ARG A 232 1.49 21.15 38.13
N GLU A 233 0.65 20.37 37.46
CA GLU A 233 -0.20 20.87 36.38
C GLU A 233 -1.57 21.27 36.95
N ILE A 234 -2.09 22.42 36.53
CA ILE A 234 -3.42 22.90 36.88
C ILE A 234 -4.15 23.32 35.60
N LYS A 235 -5.47 23.08 35.57
CA LYS A 235 -6.34 23.55 34.50
C LYS A 235 -7.24 24.64 35.05
N ILE A 236 -7.25 25.80 34.39
CA ILE A 236 -8.11 26.93 34.72
C ILE A 236 -8.87 27.25 33.44
N GLU A 237 -10.18 27.05 33.45
CA GLU A 237 -11.04 27.13 32.26
C GLU A 237 -10.51 26.21 31.13
N ASP A 238 -10.20 26.77 29.96
CA ASP A 238 -9.68 26.04 28.79
C ASP A 238 -8.15 26.08 28.67
N LYS A 239 -7.44 26.60 29.70
CA LYS A 239 -5.98 26.72 29.69
C LYS A 239 -5.32 25.76 30.68
N TYR A 240 -4.13 25.29 30.30
CA TYR A 240 -3.28 24.43 31.11
C TYR A 240 -2.06 25.22 31.58
N PHE A 241 -1.78 25.18 32.88
CA PHE A 241 -0.64 25.84 33.49
C PHE A 241 0.22 24.83 34.26
N GLU A 242 1.53 25.07 34.28
CA GLU A 242 2.48 24.41 35.16
C GLU A 242 2.85 25.38 36.30
N GLN A 243 2.59 24.96 37.53
CA GLN A 243 2.86 25.76 38.73
C GLN A 243 4.05 25.19 39.47
N TYR A 244 5.11 25.99 39.57
CA TYR A 244 6.31 25.73 40.38
C TYR A 244 6.15 26.42 41.73
N ILE A 245 6.01 25.63 42.78
CA ILE A 245 5.72 26.07 44.15
C ILE A 245 6.99 25.95 44.98
N HIS A 246 7.57 27.08 45.36
CA HIS A 246 8.73 27.14 46.24
C HIS A 246 8.31 27.50 47.66
N TYR A 247 8.66 26.65 48.63
CA TYR A 247 8.41 26.93 50.05
C TYR A 247 9.63 27.62 50.65
N LEU A 248 9.49 28.89 51.01
CA LEU A 248 10.53 29.71 51.61
C LEU A 248 10.30 29.75 53.13
N SER A 249 10.67 28.66 53.80
CA SER A 249 10.34 28.43 55.20
C SER A 249 11.01 29.42 56.18
N LYS A 250 12.14 30.05 55.80
CA LYS A 250 12.80 31.06 56.65
C LYS A 250 12.04 32.40 56.63
N GLU A 251 11.42 32.71 55.50
CA GLU A 251 10.69 33.95 55.23
C GLU A 251 9.18 33.80 55.47
N ASN A 252 8.72 32.58 55.80
CA ASN A 252 7.33 32.22 56.05
C ASN A 252 6.38 32.48 54.85
N VAL A 253 6.89 32.29 53.62
CA VAL A 253 6.14 32.50 52.38
C VAL A 253 6.27 31.35 51.39
N ILE A 254 5.33 31.26 50.46
CA ILE A 254 5.28 30.31 49.35
C ILE A 254 5.29 31.11 48.05
N ARG A 255 6.28 30.89 47.19
CA ARG A 255 6.37 31.58 45.90
C ARG A 255 6.01 30.64 44.76
N SER A 256 5.01 31.03 43.98
CA SER A 256 4.55 30.30 42.80
C SER A 256 4.99 30.99 41.52
N TYR A 257 5.66 30.25 40.64
CA TYR A 257 5.90 30.64 39.25
C TYR A 257 4.98 29.81 38.37
N ILE A 258 4.22 30.48 37.50
CA ILE A 258 3.18 29.82 36.70
C ILE A 258 3.52 30.00 35.22
N PHE A 259 3.52 28.90 34.47
CA PHE A 259 3.84 28.87 33.05
C PHE A 259 2.63 28.37 32.26
N ASP A 260 2.22 29.11 31.22
CA ASP A 260 1.17 28.65 30.30
C ASP A 260 1.73 27.54 29.39
N ILE A 261 1.21 26.33 29.56
CA ILE A 261 1.59 25.15 28.77
C ILE A 261 0.47 24.72 27.79
N THR A 262 -0.57 25.55 27.62
CA THR A 262 -1.74 25.25 26.79
C THR A 262 -1.34 24.92 25.36
N ARG A 263 -0.45 25.72 24.76
CA ARG A 263 0.03 25.49 23.39
C ARG A 263 0.75 24.16 23.25
N ARG A 264 1.57 23.79 24.24
CA ARG A 264 2.27 22.50 24.28
C ARG A 264 1.28 21.34 24.40
N LYS A 265 0.30 21.42 25.31
CA LYS A 265 -0.74 20.39 25.48
C LYS A 265 -1.58 20.20 24.22
N ASN A 266 -2.02 21.30 23.60
CA ASN A 266 -2.78 21.26 22.35
C ASN A 266 -1.96 20.63 21.21
N TYR A 267 -0.66 20.91 21.12
CA TYR A 267 0.22 20.23 20.16
C TYR A 267 0.40 18.76 20.48
N GLU A 268 0.59 18.39 21.75
CA GLU A 268 0.70 16.99 22.17
C GLU A 268 -0.56 16.18 21.84
N GLU A 269 -1.75 16.75 22.06
CA GLU A 269 -3.03 16.14 21.67
C GLU A 269 -3.18 16.04 20.15
N LYS A 270 -2.82 17.09 19.41
CA LYS A 270 -2.85 17.07 17.95
C LYS A 270 -1.88 16.05 17.37
N LEU A 271 -0.68 15.93 17.93
CA LEU A 271 0.31 14.91 17.55
C LEU A 271 -0.22 13.50 17.83
N LYS A 272 -0.84 13.28 19.00
CA LYS A 272 -1.49 12.00 19.31
C LYS A 272 -2.62 11.69 18.33
N TYR A 273 -3.46 12.67 18.01
CA TYR A 273 -4.55 12.49 17.05
C TYR A 273 -4.01 12.13 15.66
N GLN A 274 -3.00 12.87 15.17
CA GLN A 274 -2.34 12.63 13.88
C GLN A 274 -1.62 11.28 13.80
N ALA A 275 -1.04 10.82 14.92
CA ALA A 275 -0.39 9.51 14.98
C ALA A 275 -1.38 8.35 14.83
N PHE A 276 -2.68 8.56 15.14
CA PHE A 276 -3.69 7.50 15.19
C PHE A 276 -4.84 7.66 14.19
N HIS A 277 -4.90 8.75 13.43
CA HIS A 277 -5.98 9.00 12.45
C HIS A 277 -5.42 9.27 11.07
N ASP A 278 -6.16 8.85 10.05
CA ASP A 278 -5.84 9.13 8.65
C ASP A 278 -6.19 10.59 8.33
N SER A 279 -5.20 11.33 7.81
CA SER A 279 -5.34 12.77 7.56
C SER A 279 -6.36 13.14 6.48
N LEU A 280 -6.67 12.22 5.56
CA LEU A 280 -7.63 12.45 4.48
C LEU A 280 -9.06 12.16 4.96
N THR A 281 -9.30 10.97 5.47
CA THR A 281 -10.66 10.49 5.80
C THR A 281 -11.10 10.83 7.22
N GLY A 282 -10.16 11.20 8.11
CA GLY A 282 -10.43 11.52 9.51
C GLY A 282 -10.73 10.32 10.42
N ILE A 283 -10.86 9.12 9.86
CA ILE A 283 -11.06 7.88 10.63
C ILE A 283 -9.72 7.35 11.17
N PRO A 284 -9.74 6.42 12.14
CA PRO A 284 -8.53 5.76 12.63
C PRO A 284 -7.63 5.22 11.50
N ASN A 285 -6.32 5.30 11.70
CA ASN A 285 -5.34 4.75 10.77
C ASN A 285 -4.96 3.30 11.15
N ARG A 286 -4.04 2.72 10.36
CA ARG A 286 -3.50 1.38 10.59
C ARG A 286 -2.92 1.18 12.00
N ASP A 287 -2.20 2.15 12.54
CA ASP A 287 -1.54 2.01 13.85
C ASP A 287 -2.58 1.98 14.98
N PHE A 288 -3.64 2.78 14.86
CA PHE A 288 -4.75 2.73 15.81
C PHE A 288 -5.54 1.43 15.67
N PHE A 289 -5.75 0.94 14.45
CA PHE A 289 -6.36 -0.37 14.24
C PHE A 289 -5.61 -1.49 14.97
N TYR A 290 -4.29 -1.58 14.81
CA TYR A 290 -3.47 -2.57 15.54
C TYR A 290 -3.61 -2.43 17.05
N TRP A 291 -3.49 -1.20 17.57
CA TRP A 291 -3.62 -0.94 19.00
C TRP A 291 -5.00 -1.35 19.53
N LYS A 292 -6.07 -1.03 18.80
CA LYS A 292 -7.44 -1.36 19.17
C LYS A 292 -7.70 -2.86 19.10
N LEU A 293 -7.20 -3.55 18.08
CA LEU A 293 -7.29 -5.00 17.96
C LEU A 293 -6.61 -5.72 19.13
N ALA A 294 -5.41 -5.27 19.53
CA ALA A 294 -4.70 -5.84 20.67
C ALA A 294 -5.47 -5.70 22.00
N ILE A 295 -6.28 -4.65 22.15
CA ILE A 295 -7.18 -4.47 23.30
C ILE A 295 -8.36 -5.45 23.21
N TYR A 296 -9.05 -5.50 22.06
CA TYR A 296 -10.17 -6.43 21.87
C TYR A 296 -9.77 -7.88 22.10
N LEU A 297 -8.63 -8.33 21.56
CA LEU A 297 -8.16 -9.70 21.75
C LEU A 297 -7.88 -10.04 23.22
N LYS A 298 -7.42 -9.08 24.03
CA LYS A 298 -7.23 -9.28 25.47
C LYS A 298 -8.58 -9.43 26.19
N GLU A 299 -9.52 -8.53 25.92
CA GLU A 299 -10.85 -8.53 26.55
C GLU A 299 -11.66 -9.77 26.18
N ILE A 300 -11.65 -10.14 24.90
CA ILE A 300 -12.45 -11.24 24.34
C ILE A 300 -11.89 -12.61 24.75
N LYS A 301 -10.57 -12.74 24.91
CA LYS A 301 -9.93 -13.98 25.38
C LYS A 301 -10.39 -14.36 26.79
N GLU A 302 -10.65 -13.39 27.64
CA GLU A 302 -11.18 -13.63 28.99
C GLU A 302 -12.66 -14.03 28.97
N GLN A 303 -13.43 -13.52 27.99
CA GLN A 303 -14.88 -13.71 27.88
C GLN A 303 -15.31 -14.87 26.97
N LYS A 304 -14.37 -15.52 26.27
CA LYS A 304 -14.62 -16.55 25.24
C LYS A 304 -15.60 -16.10 24.14
N LYS A 305 -15.51 -14.84 23.74
CA LYS A 305 -16.29 -14.29 22.62
C LYS A 305 -15.57 -14.48 21.29
N GLU A 306 -16.30 -14.26 20.20
CA GLU A 306 -15.77 -14.27 18.85
C GLU A 306 -15.58 -12.83 18.34
N LEU A 307 -14.68 -12.67 17.37
CA LEU A 307 -14.39 -11.39 16.73
C LEU A 307 -14.22 -11.63 15.24
N ALA A 308 -14.75 -10.76 14.39
CA ALA A 308 -14.45 -10.76 12.97
C ALA A 308 -13.60 -9.54 12.58
N ILE A 309 -12.61 -9.80 11.73
CA ILE A 309 -11.80 -8.79 11.06
C ILE A 309 -12.17 -8.79 9.59
N PHE A 310 -12.37 -7.59 9.03
CA PHE A 310 -12.62 -7.39 7.61
C PHE A 310 -11.49 -6.57 7.01
N PHE A 311 -11.09 -6.96 5.82
CA PHE A 311 -10.23 -6.19 4.93
C PHE A 311 -11.05 -5.85 3.69
N ILE A 312 -11.16 -4.56 3.37
CA ILE A 312 -12.09 -4.02 2.36
C ILE A 312 -11.27 -3.21 1.37
N ASP A 313 -11.45 -3.46 0.08
CA ASP A 313 -10.75 -2.77 -1.00
C ASP A 313 -11.76 -2.22 -2.02
N ILE A 314 -11.57 -0.97 -2.44
CA ILE A 314 -12.41 -0.35 -3.46
C ILE A 314 -11.99 -0.86 -4.85
N ASP A 315 -12.89 -1.58 -5.52
CA ASP A 315 -12.58 -2.19 -6.80
C ASP A 315 -12.31 -1.12 -7.87
N ARG A 316 -11.22 -1.30 -8.63
CA ARG A 316 -10.83 -0.44 -9.77
C ARG A 316 -10.61 1.03 -9.37
N PHE A 317 -10.27 1.33 -8.11
CA PHE A 317 -9.96 2.69 -7.67
C PHE A 317 -8.83 3.34 -8.48
N LYS A 318 -7.83 2.56 -8.87
CA LYS A 318 -6.75 3.04 -9.75
C LYS A 318 -7.26 3.62 -11.07
N ASN A 319 -8.21 2.94 -11.74
CA ASN A 319 -8.81 3.42 -12.98
C ASN A 319 -9.55 4.75 -12.77
N ILE A 320 -10.18 4.94 -11.61
CA ILE A 320 -10.84 6.20 -11.25
C ILE A 320 -9.82 7.33 -11.15
N ASN A 321 -8.70 7.10 -10.46
CA ASN A 321 -7.61 8.08 -10.36
C ASN A 321 -6.99 8.41 -11.72
N GLU A 322 -6.79 7.41 -12.58
CA GLU A 322 -6.22 7.59 -13.92
C GLU A 322 -7.18 8.35 -14.85
N THR A 323 -8.50 8.15 -14.71
CA THR A 323 -9.51 8.76 -15.59
C THR A 323 -9.96 10.14 -15.12
N LEU A 324 -10.18 10.30 -13.81
CA LEU A 324 -10.84 11.47 -13.22
C LEU A 324 -9.92 12.33 -12.35
N ASN A 325 -8.63 11.97 -12.26
CA ASN A 325 -7.57 12.55 -11.41
C ASN A 325 -7.68 12.21 -9.91
N HIS A 326 -6.55 12.41 -9.20
CA HIS A 326 -6.41 12.08 -7.78
C HIS A 326 -7.33 12.88 -6.85
N THR A 327 -7.72 14.11 -7.20
CA THR A 327 -8.59 14.93 -6.35
C THR A 327 -10.00 14.34 -6.25
N VAL A 328 -10.50 13.75 -7.34
CA VAL A 328 -11.78 13.02 -7.34
C VAL A 328 -11.64 11.72 -6.54
N GLY A 329 -10.50 11.03 -6.65
CA GLY A 329 -10.20 9.84 -5.85
C GLY A 329 -10.15 10.12 -4.35
N ASP A 330 -9.54 11.23 -3.94
CA ASP A 330 -9.46 11.63 -2.53
C ASP A 330 -10.85 11.89 -1.94
N LYS A 331 -11.70 12.64 -2.67
CA LYS A 331 -13.10 12.88 -2.28
C LYS A 331 -13.95 11.62 -2.26
N LEU A 332 -13.64 10.66 -3.14
CA LEU A 332 -14.27 9.35 -3.15
C LEU A 332 -13.93 8.58 -1.87
N LEU A 333 -12.66 8.59 -1.45
CA LEU A 333 -12.22 7.93 -0.20
C LEU A 333 -12.89 8.54 1.02
N GLU A 334 -12.97 9.87 1.11
CA GLU A 334 -13.69 10.59 2.16
C GLU A 334 -15.18 10.19 2.21
N SER A 335 -15.84 10.22 1.04
CA SER A 335 -17.27 9.87 0.94
C SER A 335 -17.53 8.40 1.22
N PHE A 336 -16.60 7.52 0.82
CA PHE A 336 -16.65 6.08 1.08
C PHE A 336 -16.54 5.81 2.58
N ALA A 337 -15.57 6.42 3.26
CA ALA A 337 -15.41 6.32 4.72
C ALA A 337 -16.67 6.78 5.45
N GLN A 338 -17.21 7.96 5.11
CA GLN A 338 -18.44 8.48 5.71
C GLN A 338 -19.64 7.56 5.50
N ARG A 339 -19.77 6.96 4.31
CA ARG A 339 -20.84 6.02 4.01
C ARG A 339 -20.72 4.76 4.86
N LEU A 340 -19.52 4.20 5.00
CA LEU A 340 -19.30 3.04 5.86
C LEU A 340 -19.65 3.36 7.32
N ILE A 341 -19.19 4.49 7.86
CA ILE A 341 -19.53 4.93 9.22
C ILE A 341 -21.05 5.02 9.41
N SER A 342 -21.77 5.52 8.41
CA SER A 342 -23.23 5.71 8.50
C SER A 342 -24.03 4.41 8.46
N CYS A 343 -23.51 3.34 7.85
CA CYS A 343 -24.23 2.07 7.71
C CYS A 343 -23.77 0.99 8.69
N LEU A 344 -22.59 1.13 9.29
CA LEU A 344 -22.05 0.16 10.24
C LEU A 344 -22.71 0.28 11.62
N PRO A 345 -22.91 -0.85 12.33
CA PRO A 345 -23.34 -0.86 13.73
C PRO A 345 -22.39 -0.07 14.65
N PHE A 346 -22.90 0.42 15.78
CA PHE A 346 -22.13 1.22 16.75
C PHE A 346 -20.89 0.50 17.32
N ASP A 347 -20.95 -0.82 17.45
CA ASP A 347 -19.87 -1.64 18.02
C ASP A 347 -18.76 -1.96 17.02
N CYS A 348 -18.90 -1.53 15.76
CA CYS A 348 -17.90 -1.71 14.73
C CYS A 348 -16.81 -0.64 14.81
N PHE A 349 -15.55 -1.06 14.72
CA PHE A 349 -14.41 -0.15 14.64
C PHE A 349 -13.84 -0.15 13.22
N LEU A 350 -14.04 0.95 12.50
CA LEU A 350 -13.55 1.17 11.15
C LEU A 350 -12.23 1.95 11.16
N ALA A 351 -11.27 1.52 10.34
CA ALA A 351 -10.02 2.23 10.09
C ALA A 351 -9.67 2.23 8.60
N ARG A 352 -8.82 3.17 8.19
CA ARG A 352 -8.19 3.16 6.87
C ARG A 352 -6.82 2.52 6.99
N TRP A 353 -6.58 1.47 6.20
CA TRP A 353 -5.32 0.75 6.20
C TRP A 353 -4.24 1.48 5.39
N GLY A 354 -4.64 2.00 4.23
CA GLY A 354 -3.79 2.76 3.31
C GLY A 354 -4.34 2.69 1.88
N GLY A 355 -4.02 3.67 1.02
CA GLY A 355 -4.53 3.67 -0.35
C GLY A 355 -6.06 3.61 -0.41
N ASP A 356 -6.60 2.63 -1.12
CA ASP A 356 -8.01 2.28 -1.26
C ASP A 356 -8.50 1.19 -0.29
N GLU A 357 -7.69 0.85 0.71
CA GLU A 357 -7.95 -0.23 1.65
C GLU A 357 -8.46 0.28 3.01
N PHE A 358 -9.49 -0.39 3.51
CA PHE A 358 -10.14 -0.15 4.80
C PHE A 358 -10.18 -1.44 5.61
N THR A 359 -10.15 -1.32 6.94
CA THR A 359 -10.28 -2.46 7.84
C THR A 359 -11.36 -2.23 8.88
N LEU A 360 -12.02 -3.32 9.28
CA LEU A 360 -13.11 -3.31 10.25
C LEU A 360 -12.87 -4.36 11.33
N ILE A 361 -13.14 -4.00 12.57
CA ILE A 361 -13.24 -4.94 13.69
C ILE A 361 -14.69 -4.95 14.16
N THR A 362 -15.27 -6.15 14.31
CA THR A 362 -16.58 -6.30 14.95
C THR A 362 -16.55 -7.46 15.94
N PRO A 363 -16.94 -7.24 17.21
CA PRO A 363 -17.29 -8.33 18.11
C PRO A 363 -18.45 -9.14 17.51
N LEU A 364 -18.42 -10.45 17.70
CA LEU A 364 -19.49 -11.36 17.32
C LEU A 364 -20.15 -11.86 18.62
N ASP A 365 -21.16 -11.12 19.06
CA ASP A 365 -21.99 -11.48 20.22
C ASP A 365 -23.32 -12.07 19.73
N HIS A 366 -24.03 -12.84 20.59
CA HIS A 366 -25.32 -13.45 20.26
C HIS A 366 -26.42 -12.45 19.81
N ASN A 367 -26.24 -11.14 20.06
CA ASN A 367 -27.16 -10.06 19.67
C ASN A 367 -26.70 -9.23 18.45
N LEU A 368 -25.50 -9.49 17.90
CA LEU A 368 -24.96 -8.74 16.76
C LEU A 368 -25.23 -9.48 15.43
N PRO A 369 -25.32 -8.77 14.29
CA PRO A 369 -25.43 -9.39 12.99
C PRO A 369 -24.21 -10.29 12.73
N SER A 370 -24.40 -11.44 12.08
CA SER A 370 -23.28 -12.29 11.66
C SER A 370 -22.27 -11.49 10.83
N ALA A 371 -21.00 -11.89 10.83
CA ALA A 371 -19.98 -11.24 10.01
C ALA A 371 -20.40 -11.12 8.53
N ARG A 372 -21.15 -12.12 8.03
CA ARG A 372 -21.72 -12.10 6.69
C ARG A 372 -22.72 -10.96 6.48
N ASN A 373 -23.62 -10.74 7.44
CA ASN A 373 -24.60 -9.66 7.36
C ASN A 373 -23.92 -8.29 7.31
N ILE A 374 -22.84 -8.08 8.06
CA ILE A 374 -22.07 -6.83 8.02
C ILE A 374 -21.44 -6.61 6.64
N ALA A 375 -20.83 -7.65 6.05
CA ALA A 375 -20.32 -7.57 4.67
C ALA A 375 -21.44 -7.24 3.66
N ASP A 376 -22.61 -7.87 3.79
CA ASP A 376 -23.74 -7.60 2.91
C ASP A 376 -24.30 -6.17 3.11
N ILE A 377 -24.28 -5.62 4.33
CA ILE A 377 -24.63 -4.21 4.60
C ILE A 377 -23.67 -3.28 3.85
N ILE A 378 -22.37 -3.53 3.95
CA ILE A 378 -21.33 -2.74 3.26
C ILE A 378 -21.57 -2.79 1.75
N ILE A 379 -21.62 -3.98 1.16
CA ILE A 379 -21.80 -4.17 -0.30
C ILE A 379 -23.11 -3.51 -0.79
N ASN A 380 -24.21 -3.68 -0.05
CA ASN A 380 -25.49 -3.07 -0.42
C ASN A 380 -25.46 -1.54 -0.33
N SER A 381 -24.71 -0.96 0.61
CA SER A 381 -24.58 0.50 0.74
C SER A 381 -23.93 1.13 -0.51
N LEU A 382 -23.08 0.38 -1.21
CA LEU A 382 -22.35 0.84 -2.40
C LEU A 382 -23.17 0.78 -3.69
N LYS A 383 -24.37 0.17 -3.68
CA LYS A 383 -25.29 0.19 -4.83
C LYS A 383 -25.74 1.61 -5.21
N LYS A 384 -25.72 2.54 -4.26
CA LYS A 384 -25.99 3.96 -4.53
C LYS A 384 -24.72 4.62 -5.08
N PRO A 385 -24.79 5.48 -6.10
CA PRO A 385 -23.61 6.18 -6.59
C PRO A 385 -23.05 7.17 -5.57
N PHE A 386 -21.81 7.57 -5.77
CA PHE A 386 -21.16 8.69 -5.09
C PHE A 386 -21.27 9.93 -5.97
N LEU A 387 -21.84 11.01 -5.41
CA LEU A 387 -21.94 12.31 -6.07
C LEU A 387 -20.71 13.15 -5.68
N ILE A 388 -19.74 13.24 -6.58
CA ILE A 388 -18.46 13.92 -6.33
C ILE A 388 -18.34 15.05 -7.33
N GLU A 389 -18.51 16.28 -6.85
CA GLU A 389 -18.56 17.47 -7.70
C GLU A 389 -19.60 17.35 -8.83
N LYS A 390 -19.15 17.24 -10.08
CA LYS A 390 -19.98 17.06 -11.28
C LYS A 390 -20.11 15.60 -11.73
N TYR A 391 -19.42 14.67 -11.06
CA TYR A 391 -19.37 13.27 -11.47
C TYR A 391 -20.30 12.41 -10.61
N THR A 392 -20.92 11.43 -11.25
CA THR A 392 -21.64 10.33 -10.59
C THR A 392 -20.78 9.09 -10.71
N VAL A 393 -20.20 8.64 -9.61
CA VAL A 393 -19.24 7.53 -9.59
C VAL A 393 -19.88 6.30 -8.97
N TYR A 394 -19.85 5.19 -9.71
CA TYR A 394 -20.28 3.88 -9.21
C TYR A 394 -19.04 3.07 -8.85
N VAL A 395 -19.01 2.54 -7.64
CA VAL A 395 -17.92 1.69 -7.16
C VAL A 395 -18.48 0.43 -6.51
N THR A 396 -17.67 -0.61 -6.54
CA THR A 396 -17.89 -1.84 -5.80
C THR A 396 -16.72 -2.05 -4.83
N CYS A 397 -16.84 -3.01 -3.93
CA CYS A 397 -15.71 -3.41 -3.08
C CYS A 397 -15.55 -4.92 -3.01
N SER A 398 -14.31 -5.35 -2.86
CA SER A 398 -13.97 -6.72 -2.48
C SER A 398 -13.69 -6.77 -0.98
N ILE A 399 -14.16 -7.82 -0.29
CA ILE A 399 -14.03 -7.95 1.16
C ILE A 399 -13.44 -9.31 1.53
N GLY A 400 -12.39 -9.32 2.34
CA GLY A 400 -11.86 -10.52 3.00
C GLY A 400 -12.19 -10.53 4.48
N ILE A 401 -12.59 -11.67 5.02
CA ILE A 401 -13.05 -11.81 6.41
C ILE A 401 -12.24 -12.90 7.11
N SER A 402 -11.74 -12.63 8.32
CA SER A 402 -11.18 -13.65 9.22
C SER A 402 -11.83 -13.60 10.60
N LEU A 403 -11.94 -14.76 11.24
CA LEU A 403 -12.62 -14.95 12.51
C LEU A 403 -11.64 -15.35 13.63
N TYR A 404 -11.72 -14.69 14.78
CA TYR A 404 -11.08 -15.17 16.00
C TYR A 404 -12.07 -16.03 16.80
N PRO A 405 -11.64 -17.19 17.34
CA PRO A 405 -10.28 -17.75 17.30
C PRO A 405 -10.01 -18.70 16.12
N GLU A 406 -10.98 -18.95 15.23
CA GLU A 406 -10.92 -20.00 14.19
C GLU A 406 -9.77 -19.81 13.19
N ASP A 407 -9.59 -18.58 12.72
CA ASP A 407 -8.65 -18.21 11.67
C ASP A 407 -7.34 -17.65 12.23
N GLY A 408 -7.20 -17.47 13.55
CA GLY A 408 -5.96 -16.98 14.13
C GLY A 408 -6.08 -16.62 15.61
N LEU A 409 -4.95 -16.62 16.31
CA LEU A 409 -4.89 -16.33 17.75
C LEU A 409 -4.20 -15.01 18.10
N ASP A 410 -3.55 -14.39 17.12
CA ASP A 410 -2.83 -13.12 17.25
C ASP A 410 -3.21 -12.14 16.15
N GLU A 411 -2.88 -10.87 16.37
CA GLU A 411 -3.22 -9.75 15.49
C GLU A 411 -2.70 -9.96 14.07
N GLN A 412 -1.44 -10.43 13.93
CA GLN A 412 -0.80 -10.57 12.64
C GLN A 412 -1.44 -11.70 11.82
N GLN A 413 -1.74 -12.83 12.47
CA GLN A 413 -2.37 -13.96 11.81
C GLN A 413 -3.77 -13.63 11.29
N LEU A 414 -4.60 -12.98 12.11
CA LEU A 414 -5.96 -12.62 11.72
C LEU A 414 -5.98 -11.62 10.55
N ILE A 415 -5.12 -10.58 10.60
CA ILE A 415 -5.01 -9.59 9.53
C ILE A 415 -4.50 -10.23 8.23
N LYS A 416 -3.45 -11.04 8.31
CA LYS A 416 -2.92 -11.79 7.16
C LYS A 416 -4.00 -12.67 6.53
N ASN A 417 -4.78 -13.36 7.34
CA ASN A 417 -5.81 -14.27 6.85
C ASN A 417 -7.02 -13.52 6.24
N ALA A 418 -7.38 -12.35 6.77
CA ALA A 418 -8.37 -11.48 6.15
C ALA A 418 -7.89 -10.97 4.78
N ASP A 419 -6.61 -10.58 4.66
CA ASP A 419 -6.00 -10.16 3.39
C ASP A 419 -5.96 -11.31 2.35
N ILE A 420 -5.61 -12.53 2.78
CA ILE A 420 -5.70 -13.73 1.94
C ILE A 420 -7.12 -13.92 1.38
N ALA A 421 -8.13 -13.75 2.22
CA ALA A 421 -9.52 -13.87 1.82
C ALA A 421 -9.94 -12.74 0.86
N LEU A 422 -9.44 -11.52 1.05
CA LEU A 422 -9.70 -10.38 0.17
C LEU A 422 -9.16 -10.64 -1.24
N PHE A 423 -7.94 -11.16 -1.35
CA PHE A 423 -7.39 -11.54 -2.64
C PHE A 423 -8.24 -12.59 -3.37
N ARG A 424 -8.79 -13.56 -2.64
CA ARG A 424 -9.75 -14.52 -3.20
C ARG A 424 -11.01 -13.83 -3.72
N ALA A 425 -11.54 -12.87 -2.96
CA ALA A 425 -12.70 -12.10 -3.37
C ALA A 425 -12.45 -11.38 -4.71
N LYS A 426 -11.25 -10.83 -4.88
CA LYS A 426 -10.81 -10.20 -6.14
C LYS A 426 -10.74 -11.22 -7.29
N GLN A 427 -10.18 -12.40 -7.07
CA GLN A 427 -10.10 -13.47 -8.09
C GLN A 427 -11.47 -14.02 -8.50
N MET A 428 -12.44 -14.08 -7.59
CA MET A 428 -13.79 -14.58 -7.86
C MET A 428 -14.69 -13.57 -8.60
N GLY A 429 -14.12 -12.52 -9.19
CA GLY A 429 -14.85 -11.55 -10.01
C GLY A 429 -15.16 -10.22 -9.32
N LYS A 430 -14.52 -9.90 -8.18
CA LYS A 430 -14.70 -8.66 -7.40
C LYS A 430 -16.14 -8.48 -6.90
N ASN A 431 -16.46 -7.34 -6.27
CA ASN A 431 -17.80 -7.03 -5.72
C ASN A 431 -18.42 -8.15 -4.86
N ASN A 432 -17.62 -8.78 -4.02
CA ASN A 432 -18.07 -9.89 -3.17
C ASN A 432 -17.27 -9.94 -1.86
N CYS A 433 -17.69 -10.79 -0.95
CA CYS A 433 -16.95 -11.08 0.27
C CYS A 433 -16.58 -12.56 0.37
N GLN A 434 -15.38 -12.84 0.89
CA GLN A 434 -14.90 -14.19 1.15
C GLN A 434 -14.44 -14.33 2.60
N PHE A 435 -14.76 -15.47 3.19
CA PHE A 435 -14.19 -15.87 4.48
C PHE A 435 -12.85 -16.56 4.24
N TYR A 436 -11.92 -16.37 5.16
CA TYR A 436 -10.71 -17.15 5.19
C TYR A 436 -11.05 -18.63 5.42
N THR A 437 -10.25 -19.48 4.81
CA THR A 437 -10.25 -20.92 5.04
C THR A 437 -8.80 -21.37 4.93
N SER A 438 -8.37 -22.38 5.69
CA SER A 438 -7.00 -22.91 5.61
C SER A 438 -6.60 -23.37 4.19
N LYS A 439 -7.57 -23.75 3.36
CA LYS A 439 -7.39 -24.07 1.93
C LYS A 439 -6.88 -22.86 1.12
N LEU A 440 -7.27 -21.64 1.49
CA LEU A 440 -6.91 -20.43 0.76
C LEU A 440 -5.44 -20.05 0.86
N ASN A 441 -4.86 -20.24 2.03
CA ASN A 441 -3.44 -19.95 2.25
C ASN A 441 -2.55 -20.81 1.35
N ARG A 442 -2.96 -22.07 1.12
CA ARG A 442 -2.29 -22.99 0.20
C ARG A 442 -2.44 -22.55 -1.26
N GLU A 443 -3.60 -22.02 -1.66
CA GLU A 443 -3.84 -21.51 -3.01
C GLU A 443 -3.03 -20.23 -3.30
N GLN A 444 -2.93 -19.30 -2.35
CA GLN A 444 -2.09 -18.10 -2.50
C GLN A 444 -0.59 -18.43 -2.56
N THR A 445 -0.11 -19.29 -1.66
CA THR A 445 1.29 -19.71 -1.66
C THR A 445 1.64 -20.41 -2.98
N LEU A 446 0.73 -21.25 -3.48
CA LEU A 446 0.88 -21.90 -4.78
C LEU A 446 0.91 -20.89 -5.93
N LEU A 447 0.06 -19.85 -5.92
CA LEU A 447 0.08 -18.82 -6.96
C LEU A 447 1.40 -18.04 -6.98
N PHE A 448 1.93 -17.67 -5.82
CA PHE A 448 3.24 -17.02 -5.73
C PHE A 448 4.39 -17.92 -6.21
N GLU A 449 4.34 -19.21 -5.86
CA GLU A 449 5.31 -20.20 -6.37
C GLU A 449 5.22 -20.31 -7.90
N LEU A 450 4.00 -20.42 -8.45
CA LEU A 450 3.78 -20.47 -9.89
C LEU A 450 4.25 -19.17 -10.57
N GLU A 451 4.05 -18.00 -9.98
CA GLU A 451 4.52 -16.73 -10.56
C GLU A 451 6.03 -16.73 -10.70
N THR A 452 6.72 -17.09 -9.61
CA THR A 452 8.18 -17.10 -9.54
C THR A 452 8.78 -18.11 -10.51
N THR A 453 8.18 -19.30 -10.65
CA THR A 453 8.68 -20.34 -11.56
C THR A 453 8.32 -20.06 -13.02
N LEU A 454 7.16 -19.46 -13.29
CA LEU A 454 6.74 -19.12 -14.65
C LEU A 454 7.69 -18.13 -15.35
N TYR A 455 8.32 -17.22 -14.59
CA TYR A 455 9.36 -16.32 -15.12
C TYR A 455 10.50 -17.06 -15.82
N ASN A 456 10.92 -18.21 -15.26
CA ASN A 456 12.02 -19.02 -15.80
C ASN A 456 11.54 -20.21 -16.64
N ALA A 457 10.24 -20.49 -16.67
CA ALA A 457 9.69 -21.69 -17.33
C ALA A 457 10.04 -21.79 -18.82
N LEU A 458 10.12 -20.64 -19.50
CA LEU A 458 10.53 -20.59 -20.91
C LEU A 458 12.01 -20.94 -21.09
N GLU A 459 12.89 -20.39 -20.26
CA GLU A 459 14.34 -20.65 -20.30
C GLU A 459 14.67 -22.09 -19.89
N ASN A 460 13.90 -22.64 -18.94
CA ASN A 460 14.04 -23.99 -18.43
C ASN A 460 13.40 -25.07 -19.33
N GLN A 461 12.81 -24.70 -20.48
CA GLN A 461 12.12 -25.62 -21.38
C GLN A 461 10.97 -26.41 -20.72
N GLU A 462 10.28 -25.78 -19.77
CA GLU A 462 9.15 -26.37 -19.05
C GLU A 462 7.83 -26.20 -19.81
N LEU A 463 7.78 -25.28 -20.76
CA LEU A 463 6.63 -25.04 -21.64
C LEU A 463 6.69 -25.93 -22.87
N PHE A 464 5.55 -26.52 -23.23
CA PHE A 464 5.42 -27.37 -24.41
C PHE A 464 4.05 -27.18 -25.07
N LEU A 465 3.93 -27.59 -26.33
CA LEU A 465 2.70 -27.48 -27.10
C LEU A 465 2.03 -28.85 -27.25
N ASN A 466 0.72 -28.89 -27.00
CA ASN A 466 -0.14 -29.97 -27.45
C ASN A 466 -1.02 -29.49 -28.61
N PHE A 467 -1.57 -30.45 -29.34
CA PHE A 467 -2.25 -30.25 -30.61
C PHE A 467 -3.60 -30.95 -30.57
N GLN A 468 -4.69 -30.19 -30.73
CA GLN A 468 -6.04 -30.76 -30.74
C GLN A 468 -6.63 -30.72 -32.16
N PRO A 469 -6.92 -31.88 -32.77
CA PRO A 469 -7.44 -31.94 -34.13
C PRO A 469 -8.87 -31.38 -34.22
N GLN A 470 -9.14 -30.69 -35.32
CA GLN A 470 -10.47 -30.25 -35.72
C GLN A 470 -10.94 -31.11 -36.91
N LEU A 471 -12.10 -31.74 -36.76
CA LEU A 471 -12.67 -32.65 -37.76
C LEU A 471 -13.68 -31.91 -38.65
N ASP A 472 -13.48 -31.98 -39.95
CA ASP A 472 -14.47 -31.52 -40.93
C ASP A 472 -15.63 -32.51 -41.03
N LEU A 473 -16.86 -32.04 -40.78
CA LEU A 473 -18.04 -32.89 -40.76
C LEU A 473 -18.54 -33.32 -42.16
N LYS A 474 -18.12 -32.61 -43.22
CA LYS A 474 -18.46 -32.91 -44.61
C LYS A 474 -17.53 -33.97 -45.17
N THR A 475 -16.23 -33.79 -45.01
CA THR A 475 -15.22 -34.73 -45.55
C THR A 475 -14.87 -35.86 -44.58
N ASN A 476 -15.20 -35.69 -43.29
CA ASN A 476 -14.80 -36.58 -42.21
C ASN A 476 -13.27 -36.76 -42.13
N SER A 477 -12.54 -35.69 -42.41
CA SER A 477 -11.06 -35.63 -42.35
C SER A 477 -10.59 -34.49 -41.44
N ILE A 478 -9.37 -34.58 -40.95
CA ILE A 478 -8.75 -33.49 -40.18
C ILE A 478 -8.25 -32.42 -41.16
N SER A 479 -8.71 -31.18 -40.99
CA SER A 479 -8.37 -30.04 -41.84
C SER A 479 -7.56 -28.97 -41.10
N SER A 480 -7.69 -28.91 -39.78
CA SER A 480 -7.04 -27.92 -38.92
C SER A 480 -6.71 -28.52 -37.54
N VAL A 481 -5.83 -27.84 -36.82
CA VAL A 481 -5.39 -28.24 -35.48
C VAL A 481 -5.16 -27.02 -34.61
N GLU A 482 -5.71 -27.05 -33.40
CA GLU A 482 -5.50 -26.01 -32.41
C GLU A 482 -4.25 -26.29 -31.58
N VAL A 483 -3.41 -25.28 -31.44
CA VAL A 483 -2.20 -25.29 -30.63
C VAL A 483 -2.53 -24.85 -29.21
N LEU A 484 -2.24 -25.74 -28.27
CA LEU A 484 -2.60 -25.60 -26.87
C LEU A 484 -1.34 -25.61 -26.00
N LEU A 485 -1.03 -24.46 -25.38
CA LEU A 485 0.09 -24.30 -24.48
C LEU A 485 -0.08 -25.17 -23.22
N ARG A 486 1.00 -25.83 -22.80
CA ARG A 486 1.08 -26.64 -21.59
C ARG A 486 2.34 -26.29 -20.81
N TRP A 487 2.28 -26.48 -19.50
CA TRP A 487 3.41 -26.24 -18.61
C TRP A 487 3.67 -27.47 -17.74
N GLN A 488 4.88 -28.01 -17.86
CA GLN A 488 5.41 -29.08 -17.04
C GLN A 488 6.23 -28.49 -15.89
N HIS A 489 5.58 -28.21 -14.77
CA HIS A 489 6.28 -27.71 -13.59
C HIS A 489 7.11 -28.83 -12.93
N PRO A 490 8.34 -28.56 -12.47
CA PRO A 490 9.24 -29.58 -11.91
C PRO A 490 8.64 -30.31 -10.71
N ASN A 491 7.98 -29.59 -9.80
CA ASN A 491 7.41 -30.17 -8.57
C ASN A 491 5.91 -30.50 -8.65
N LEU A 492 5.15 -29.81 -9.51
CA LEU A 492 3.68 -29.86 -9.52
C LEU A 492 3.13 -30.70 -10.67
N GLY A 493 4.00 -31.16 -11.59
CA GLY A 493 3.58 -31.85 -12.80
C GLY A 493 2.95 -30.90 -13.80
N ILE A 494 1.96 -31.38 -14.56
CA ILE A 494 1.29 -30.58 -15.58
C ILE A 494 0.36 -29.57 -14.91
N VAL A 495 0.68 -28.28 -15.05
CA VAL A 495 -0.15 -27.18 -14.53
C VAL A 495 -1.23 -26.82 -15.56
N SER A 496 -2.46 -26.62 -15.07
CA SER A 496 -3.61 -26.28 -15.92
C SER A 496 -3.44 -24.89 -16.56
N PRO A 497 -3.70 -24.73 -17.88
CA PRO A 497 -3.70 -23.44 -18.57
C PRO A 497 -4.54 -22.36 -17.87
N SER A 498 -5.71 -22.74 -17.36
CA SER A 498 -6.60 -21.85 -16.59
C SER A 498 -5.96 -21.22 -15.34
N LYS A 499 -4.85 -21.77 -14.83
CA LYS A 499 -4.14 -21.23 -13.67
C LYS A 499 -3.00 -20.30 -14.06
N PHE A 500 -2.18 -20.68 -15.05
CA PHE A 500 -0.95 -19.95 -15.35
C PHE A 500 -1.10 -18.94 -16.49
N ILE A 501 -2.08 -19.09 -17.39
CA ILE A 501 -2.32 -18.10 -18.46
C ILE A 501 -2.78 -16.76 -17.87
N PRO A 502 -3.76 -16.68 -16.94
CA PRO A 502 -4.13 -15.41 -16.32
C PRO A 502 -2.96 -14.75 -15.59
N LEU A 503 -2.14 -15.57 -14.92
CA LEU A 503 -0.93 -15.10 -14.24
C LEU A 503 0.11 -14.56 -15.22
N ALA A 504 0.33 -15.24 -16.35
CA ALA A 504 1.19 -14.77 -17.43
C ALA A 504 0.70 -13.44 -18.00
N GLU A 505 -0.62 -13.30 -18.17
CA GLU A 505 -1.23 -12.07 -18.62
C GLU A 505 -0.98 -10.97 -17.60
N GLU A 506 -1.39 -11.12 -16.34
CA GLU A 506 -1.23 -10.12 -15.29
C GLU A 506 0.21 -9.60 -15.16
N THR A 507 1.19 -10.51 -15.15
CA THR A 507 2.63 -10.20 -15.04
C THR A 507 3.28 -9.70 -16.34
N GLY A 508 2.62 -9.86 -17.49
CA GLY A 508 3.16 -9.52 -18.81
C GLY A 508 4.05 -10.60 -19.43
N LEU A 509 4.29 -11.71 -18.74
CA LEU A 509 5.02 -12.88 -19.28
C LEU A 509 4.32 -13.50 -20.50
N ILE A 510 3.02 -13.28 -20.67
CA ILE A 510 2.27 -13.77 -21.84
C ILE A 510 2.84 -13.27 -23.16
N LEU A 511 3.53 -12.12 -23.17
CA LEU A 511 4.11 -11.55 -24.39
C LEU A 511 5.29 -12.40 -24.90
N SER A 512 6.23 -12.76 -24.01
CA SER A 512 7.38 -13.60 -24.36
C SER A 512 6.94 -15.04 -24.63
N ILE A 513 6.03 -15.58 -23.82
CA ILE A 513 5.45 -16.90 -24.01
C ILE A 513 4.70 -16.98 -25.34
N GLY A 514 3.83 -16.01 -25.63
CA GLY A 514 3.02 -16.00 -26.85
C GLY A 514 3.85 -15.89 -28.12
N LYS A 515 4.95 -15.12 -28.10
CA LYS A 515 5.94 -15.10 -29.19
C LYS A 515 6.56 -16.48 -29.41
N TRP A 516 6.97 -17.17 -28.34
CA TRP A 516 7.53 -18.52 -28.42
C TRP A 516 6.50 -19.54 -28.92
N VAL A 517 5.24 -19.46 -28.46
CA VAL A 517 4.15 -20.33 -28.93
C VAL A 517 3.96 -20.17 -30.42
N LEU A 518 3.85 -18.93 -30.91
CA LEU A 518 3.64 -18.65 -32.33
C LEU A 518 4.80 -19.14 -33.19
N GLU A 519 6.04 -18.88 -32.77
CA GLU A 519 7.22 -19.34 -33.48
C GLU A 519 7.30 -20.87 -33.54
N THR A 520 7.10 -21.54 -32.40
CA THR A 520 7.15 -23.00 -32.31
C THR A 520 6.03 -23.65 -33.10
N ALA A 521 4.82 -23.07 -33.09
CA ALA A 521 3.69 -23.51 -33.90
C ALA A 521 3.98 -23.40 -35.40
N CYS A 522 4.56 -22.29 -35.87
CA CYS A 522 4.92 -22.11 -37.27
C CYS A 522 6.02 -23.08 -37.73
N ILE A 523 7.04 -23.30 -36.89
CA ILE A 523 8.08 -24.32 -37.14
C ILE A 523 7.44 -25.70 -37.28
N GLN A 524 6.54 -26.04 -36.37
CA GLN A 524 5.87 -27.34 -36.39
C GLN A 524 4.97 -27.51 -37.61
N GLY A 525 4.18 -26.47 -37.95
CA GLY A 525 3.34 -26.46 -39.16
C GLY A 525 4.16 -26.66 -40.43
N LYS A 526 5.30 -25.97 -40.53
CA LYS A 526 6.23 -26.14 -41.66
C LYS A 526 6.75 -27.57 -41.76
N LYS A 527 7.17 -28.15 -40.63
CA LYS A 527 7.62 -29.55 -40.56
C LYS A 527 6.54 -30.53 -41.05
N TRP A 528 5.29 -30.34 -40.65
CA TRP A 528 4.18 -31.18 -41.12
C TRP A 528 3.85 -30.99 -42.60
N HIS A 529 3.95 -29.78 -43.12
CA HIS A 529 3.77 -29.53 -44.55
C HIS A 529 4.87 -30.20 -45.39
N ASP A 530 6.10 -30.18 -44.91
CA ASP A 530 7.24 -30.84 -45.57
C ASP A 530 7.11 -32.38 -45.52
N LEU A 531 6.41 -32.93 -44.53
CA LEU A 531 6.03 -34.34 -44.45
C LEU A 531 4.84 -34.72 -45.35
N GLY A 532 4.18 -33.76 -46.00
CA GLY A 532 3.12 -34.00 -46.98
C GLY A 532 1.72 -33.51 -46.57
N TYR A 533 1.51 -33.05 -45.33
CA TYR A 533 0.22 -32.51 -44.86
C TYR A 533 0.01 -31.05 -45.29
N LYS A 534 0.16 -30.77 -46.59
CA LYS A 534 0.28 -29.41 -47.16
C LYS A 534 -0.92 -28.50 -46.93
N ASN A 535 -2.08 -29.03 -46.54
CA ASN A 535 -3.31 -28.28 -46.34
C ASN A 535 -3.69 -28.09 -44.86
N LEU A 536 -2.88 -28.59 -43.92
CA LEU A 536 -3.19 -28.53 -42.50
C LEU A 536 -3.05 -27.09 -41.99
N ILE A 537 -4.13 -26.53 -41.44
CA ILE A 537 -4.13 -25.20 -40.79
C ILE A 537 -3.71 -25.35 -39.33
N ILE A 538 -2.86 -24.44 -38.87
CA ILE A 538 -2.37 -24.35 -37.49
C ILE A 538 -3.02 -23.15 -36.83
N ALA A 539 -3.91 -23.39 -35.87
CA ALA A 539 -4.59 -22.35 -35.12
C ALA A 539 -3.89 -22.05 -33.80
N VAL A 540 -3.63 -20.77 -33.52
CA VAL A 540 -2.89 -20.30 -32.35
C VAL A 540 -3.68 -19.21 -31.63
N ASN A 541 -3.95 -19.43 -30.36
CA ASN A 541 -4.59 -18.47 -29.47
C ASN A 541 -3.70 -17.24 -29.22
N VAL A 542 -4.30 -16.05 -29.27
CA VAL A 542 -3.61 -14.78 -29.02
C VAL A 542 -4.28 -14.03 -27.87
N SER A 543 -3.48 -13.63 -26.87
CA SER A 543 -3.98 -12.85 -25.74
C SER A 543 -4.27 -11.39 -26.10
N ALA A 544 -5.14 -10.73 -25.32
CA ALA A 544 -5.43 -9.31 -25.47
C ALA A 544 -4.16 -8.44 -25.36
N LYS A 545 -3.26 -8.79 -24.43
CA LYS A 545 -2.00 -8.05 -24.23
C LYS A 545 -1.06 -8.14 -25.42
N GLN A 546 -1.02 -9.28 -26.12
CA GLN A 546 -0.24 -9.40 -27.37
C GLN A 546 -0.81 -8.52 -28.48
N PHE A 547 -2.14 -8.49 -28.64
CA PHE A 547 -2.80 -7.66 -29.65
C PHE A 547 -2.59 -6.15 -29.41
N GLN A 548 -2.36 -5.75 -28.15
CA GLN A 548 -2.03 -4.38 -27.76
C GLN A 548 -0.55 -4.00 -27.99
N GLN A 549 0.35 -4.94 -28.31
CA GLN A 549 1.75 -4.60 -28.61
C GLN A 549 1.87 -3.86 -29.94
N GLU A 550 2.63 -2.76 -29.97
CA GLU A 550 2.82 -1.94 -31.19
C GLU A 550 3.53 -2.70 -32.30
N ASP A 551 4.40 -3.63 -31.93
CA ASP A 551 5.21 -4.39 -32.87
C ASP A 551 4.63 -5.79 -33.18
N PHE A 552 3.40 -6.11 -32.74
CA PHE A 552 2.81 -7.44 -32.93
C PHE A 552 2.78 -7.87 -34.41
N THR A 553 2.29 -7.01 -35.30
CA THR A 553 2.23 -7.31 -36.74
C THR A 553 3.62 -7.57 -37.34
N GLU A 554 4.62 -6.78 -36.96
CA GLU A 554 6.00 -6.98 -37.40
C GLU A 554 6.61 -8.27 -36.83
N GLN A 555 6.29 -8.62 -35.59
CA GLN A 555 6.70 -9.89 -34.99
C GLN A 555 6.13 -11.09 -35.76
N VAL A 556 4.83 -11.08 -36.09
CA VAL A 556 4.20 -12.17 -36.88
C VAL A 556 4.85 -12.28 -38.27
N LYS A 557 5.04 -11.16 -38.97
CA LYS A 557 5.73 -11.12 -40.27
C LYS A 557 7.14 -11.70 -40.18
N HIS A 558 7.89 -11.33 -39.15
CA HIS A 558 9.24 -11.81 -38.93
C HIS A 558 9.26 -13.33 -38.69
N ILE A 559 8.35 -13.85 -37.86
CA ILE A 559 8.24 -15.29 -37.57
C ILE A 559 7.90 -16.07 -38.84
N LEU A 560 6.89 -15.64 -39.61
CA LEU A 560 6.51 -16.28 -40.87
C LEU A 560 7.68 -16.31 -41.87
N LYS A 561 8.42 -15.20 -41.98
CA LYS A 561 9.62 -15.12 -42.84
C LYS A 561 10.75 -16.03 -42.36
N LYS A 562 11.01 -16.07 -41.05
CA LYS A 562 12.06 -16.90 -40.43
C LYS A 562 11.78 -18.39 -40.58
N THR A 563 10.53 -18.79 -40.35
CA THR A 563 10.08 -20.19 -40.40
C THR A 563 9.75 -20.68 -41.80
N GLN A 564 9.59 -19.75 -42.76
CA GLN A 564 9.11 -20.02 -44.11
C GLN A 564 7.76 -20.75 -44.13
N PHE A 565 6.95 -20.57 -43.09
CA PHE A 565 5.60 -21.11 -43.03
C PHE A 565 4.67 -20.24 -43.88
N ASN A 566 3.84 -20.87 -44.70
CA ASN A 566 2.96 -20.13 -45.61
C ASN A 566 1.81 -19.52 -44.79
N PRO A 567 1.62 -18.18 -44.83
CA PRO A 567 0.64 -17.49 -43.98
C PRO A 567 -0.80 -18.00 -44.14
N GLN A 568 -1.17 -18.54 -45.31
CA GLN A 568 -2.54 -19.05 -45.57
C GLN A 568 -2.98 -20.24 -44.70
N TYR A 569 -2.02 -20.86 -44.01
CA TYR A 569 -2.25 -21.99 -43.10
C TYR A 569 -1.98 -21.63 -41.64
N LEU A 570 -1.67 -20.37 -41.34
CA LEU A 570 -1.69 -19.86 -39.98
C LEU A 570 -3.06 -19.25 -39.70
N GLU A 571 -3.66 -19.68 -38.60
CA GLU A 571 -4.87 -19.10 -38.04
C GLU A 571 -4.57 -18.51 -36.67
N LEU A 572 -5.00 -17.26 -36.45
CA LEU A 572 -4.91 -16.60 -35.15
C LEU A 572 -6.31 -16.53 -34.54
N GLU A 573 -6.45 -17.13 -33.36
CA GLU A 573 -7.70 -17.14 -32.60
C GLU A 573 -7.70 -15.97 -31.62
N ILE A 574 -8.77 -15.17 -31.64
CA ILE A 574 -8.95 -14.04 -30.75
C ILE A 574 -10.32 -14.08 -30.09
N THR A 575 -10.40 -13.70 -28.81
CA THR A 575 -11.68 -13.66 -28.10
C THR A 575 -12.46 -12.38 -28.41
N GLU A 576 -13.77 -12.42 -28.19
CA GLU A 576 -14.65 -11.26 -28.34
C GLU A 576 -14.18 -10.05 -27.50
N SER A 577 -13.60 -10.31 -26.32
CA SER A 577 -13.12 -9.26 -25.42
C SER A 577 -12.03 -8.37 -26.04
N ILE A 578 -11.21 -8.93 -26.94
CA ILE A 578 -10.13 -8.21 -27.64
C ILE A 578 -10.72 -7.18 -28.61
N LEU A 579 -11.84 -7.52 -29.27
CA LEU A 579 -12.51 -6.61 -30.20
C LEU A 579 -13.09 -5.39 -29.49
N MET A 580 -13.55 -5.55 -28.25
CA MET A 580 -14.24 -4.50 -27.50
C MET A 580 -13.31 -3.43 -26.92
N GLN A 581 -12.01 -3.71 -26.79
CA GLN A 581 -11.07 -2.80 -26.13
C GLN A 581 -10.59 -1.67 -27.05
N GLU A 582 -10.12 -1.98 -28.27
CA GLU A 582 -9.61 -0.98 -29.23
C GLU A 582 -9.95 -1.34 -30.69
N VAL A 583 -11.20 -1.11 -31.10
CA VAL A 583 -11.75 -1.48 -32.42
C VAL A 583 -10.84 -1.07 -33.59
N SER A 584 -10.42 0.21 -33.66
CA SER A 584 -9.65 0.73 -34.80
C SER A 584 -8.26 0.09 -34.95
N ARG A 585 -7.61 -0.22 -33.83
CA ARG A 585 -6.30 -0.87 -33.84
C ARG A 585 -6.42 -2.35 -34.22
N THR A 586 -7.40 -3.03 -33.63
CA THR A 586 -7.70 -4.42 -33.95
C THR A 586 -8.02 -4.58 -35.43
N GLU A 587 -8.75 -3.63 -36.01
CA GLU A 587 -9.06 -3.60 -37.45
C GLU A 587 -7.81 -3.46 -38.32
N PHE A 588 -6.90 -2.56 -37.94
CA PHE A 588 -5.62 -2.39 -38.63
C PHE A 588 -4.79 -3.68 -38.61
N ILE A 589 -4.61 -4.30 -37.45
CA ILE A 589 -3.81 -5.52 -37.28
C ILE A 589 -4.38 -6.67 -38.10
N ILE A 590 -5.70 -6.91 -38.00
CA ILE A 590 -6.37 -8.00 -38.71
C ILE A 590 -6.24 -7.78 -40.22
N ASN A 591 -6.55 -6.57 -40.73
CA ASN A 591 -6.44 -6.29 -42.16
C ASN A 591 -5.00 -6.45 -42.68
N GLU A 592 -4.01 -5.99 -41.91
CA GLU A 592 -2.60 -6.09 -42.28
C GLU A 592 -2.15 -7.55 -42.36
N LEU A 593 -2.45 -8.38 -41.37
CA LEU A 593 -2.06 -9.80 -41.37
C LEU A 593 -2.88 -10.63 -42.36
N SER A 594 -4.17 -10.33 -42.52
CA SER A 594 -5.00 -10.98 -43.55
C SER A 594 -4.53 -10.67 -44.96
N SER A 595 -3.97 -9.48 -45.21
CA SER A 595 -3.35 -9.16 -46.51
C SER A 595 -2.15 -10.05 -46.86
N LEU A 596 -1.50 -10.64 -45.85
CA LEU A 596 -0.44 -11.64 -46.03
C LEU A 596 -0.98 -13.05 -46.25
N GLY A 597 -2.27 -13.27 -45.99
CA GLY A 597 -2.95 -14.56 -46.05
C GLY A 597 -3.29 -15.18 -44.69
N VAL A 598 -2.89 -14.57 -43.56
CA VAL A 598 -3.20 -15.09 -42.22
C VAL A 598 -4.71 -15.12 -41.99
N LYS A 599 -5.21 -16.25 -41.50
CA LYS A 599 -6.62 -16.42 -41.15
C LYS A 599 -6.87 -15.97 -39.72
N PHE A 600 -8.10 -15.54 -39.46
CA PHE A 600 -8.54 -15.15 -38.13
C PHE A 600 -9.82 -15.88 -37.77
N SER A 601 -9.88 -16.35 -36.53
CA SER A 601 -11.08 -16.90 -35.93
C SER A 601 -11.48 -16.12 -34.70
N LEU A 602 -12.79 -16.03 -34.50
CA LEU A 602 -13.38 -15.44 -33.31
C LEU A 602 -13.74 -16.55 -32.32
N ASP A 603 -13.03 -16.57 -31.19
CA ASP A 603 -13.15 -17.55 -30.14
C ASP A 603 -14.15 -17.13 -29.05
N ASP A 604 -14.64 -18.11 -28.28
CA ASP A 604 -15.65 -17.97 -27.21
C ASP A 604 -16.96 -17.26 -27.63
N PHE A 605 -17.36 -17.39 -28.89
CA PHE A 605 -18.47 -16.61 -29.44
C PHE A 605 -19.81 -16.93 -28.76
N GLY A 606 -20.51 -15.89 -28.31
CA GLY A 606 -21.83 -15.98 -27.66
C GLY A 606 -21.81 -15.88 -26.13
N THR A 607 -20.63 -15.90 -25.49
CA THR A 607 -20.48 -15.77 -24.03
C THR A 607 -20.44 -14.30 -23.54
N GLY A 608 -20.28 -13.34 -24.46
CA GLY A 608 -20.11 -11.91 -24.19
C GLY A 608 -21.22 -11.00 -24.74
N TYR A 609 -20.99 -9.68 -24.69
CA TYR A 609 -21.88 -8.66 -25.27
C TYR A 609 -21.62 -8.53 -26.78
N SER A 610 -22.03 -9.54 -27.55
CA SER A 610 -21.75 -9.58 -28.99
C SER A 610 -22.53 -8.47 -29.72
N SER A 611 -21.88 -7.34 -30.03
CA SER A 611 -22.43 -6.40 -30.99
C SER A 611 -22.15 -6.95 -32.39
N PHE A 612 -23.12 -7.68 -32.96
CA PHE A 612 -23.09 -8.25 -34.31
C PHE A 612 -22.68 -7.26 -35.41
N SER A 613 -22.75 -5.95 -35.14
CA SER A 613 -22.22 -4.91 -36.01
C SER A 613 -20.72 -5.06 -36.33
N TYR A 614 -19.94 -5.67 -35.43
CA TYR A 614 -18.49 -5.81 -35.60
C TYR A 614 -18.13 -6.88 -36.63
N LEU A 615 -18.85 -8.00 -36.68
CA LEU A 615 -18.60 -9.07 -37.66
C LEU A 615 -18.64 -8.57 -39.12
N LYS A 616 -19.38 -7.49 -39.38
CA LYS A 616 -19.44 -6.85 -40.70
C LYS A 616 -18.13 -6.15 -41.11
N ASN A 617 -17.35 -5.68 -40.14
CA ASN A 617 -16.21 -4.80 -40.38
C ASN A 617 -14.86 -5.54 -40.35
N PHE A 618 -14.82 -6.78 -39.87
CA PHE A 618 -13.58 -7.55 -39.74
C PHE A 618 -13.56 -8.76 -40.69
N PRO A 619 -12.44 -9.05 -41.38
CA PRO A 619 -12.31 -10.20 -42.27
C PRO A 619 -12.07 -11.50 -41.50
N PHE A 620 -12.99 -11.85 -40.59
CA PHE A 620 -12.95 -13.16 -39.93
C PHE A 620 -13.27 -14.27 -40.92
N HIS A 621 -12.62 -15.41 -40.72
CA HIS A 621 -12.78 -16.59 -41.57
C HIS A 621 -13.58 -17.67 -40.84
N ILE A 622 -13.47 -17.73 -39.52
CA ILE A 622 -14.03 -18.78 -38.68
C ILE A 622 -14.68 -18.17 -37.43
N ILE A 623 -15.78 -18.75 -36.99
CA ILE A 623 -16.39 -18.50 -35.68
C ILE A 623 -16.34 -19.81 -34.89
N LYS A 624 -15.82 -19.76 -33.65
CA LYS A 624 -15.79 -20.90 -32.73
C LYS A 624 -16.92 -20.73 -31.71
N ILE A 625 -17.79 -21.73 -31.63
CA ILE A 625 -18.89 -21.80 -30.67
C ILE A 625 -18.35 -22.40 -29.38
N ASP A 626 -18.46 -21.63 -28.29
CA ASP A 626 -18.00 -22.04 -26.97
C ASP A 626 -18.66 -23.36 -26.50
N GLN A 627 -17.87 -24.15 -25.77
CA GLN A 627 -18.28 -25.45 -25.24
C GLN A 627 -19.53 -25.38 -24.34
N SER A 628 -19.80 -24.25 -23.68
CA SER A 628 -20.97 -24.13 -22.78
C SER A 628 -22.29 -24.32 -23.53
N PHE A 629 -22.36 -23.90 -24.79
CA PHE A 629 -23.55 -24.10 -25.65
C PHE A 629 -23.63 -25.52 -26.21
N VAL A 630 -22.49 -26.22 -26.35
CA VAL A 630 -22.42 -27.57 -26.92
C VAL A 630 -22.70 -28.65 -25.86
N THR A 631 -22.35 -28.38 -24.61
CA THR A 631 -22.48 -29.32 -23.50
C THR A 631 -23.93 -29.79 -23.33
N ASP A 632 -24.88 -28.85 -23.26
CA ASP A 632 -26.31 -29.14 -23.04
C ASP A 632 -27.15 -29.22 -24.33
N LEU A 633 -26.50 -29.19 -25.50
CA LEU A 633 -27.13 -29.13 -26.83
C LEU A 633 -28.23 -30.18 -27.06
N VAL A 634 -28.08 -31.38 -26.52
CA VAL A 634 -29.02 -32.50 -26.73
C VAL A 634 -30.34 -32.28 -25.99
N ILE A 635 -30.33 -31.51 -24.89
CA ILE A 635 -31.46 -31.38 -23.96
C ILE A 635 -32.05 -29.96 -24.02
N ASN A 636 -31.23 -28.94 -24.20
CA ASN A 636 -31.63 -27.55 -24.17
C ASN A 636 -32.02 -27.01 -25.55
N LYS A 637 -33.31 -26.72 -25.75
CA LYS A 637 -33.81 -26.12 -27.00
C LYS A 637 -33.33 -24.69 -27.24
N GLN A 638 -32.97 -23.95 -26.18
CA GLN A 638 -32.45 -22.58 -26.34
C GLN A 638 -31.04 -22.62 -26.94
N ASP A 639 -30.17 -23.52 -26.47
CA ASP A 639 -28.83 -23.70 -27.02
C ASP A 639 -28.88 -24.17 -28.47
N GLN A 640 -29.81 -25.09 -28.80
CA GLN A 640 -30.05 -25.49 -30.20
C GLN A 640 -30.43 -24.31 -31.11
N ALA A 641 -31.34 -23.44 -30.64
CA ALA A 641 -31.77 -22.28 -31.40
C ALA A 641 -30.63 -21.27 -31.58
N LEU A 642 -29.83 -21.07 -30.53
CA LEU A 642 -28.68 -20.16 -30.54
C LEU A 642 -27.57 -20.65 -31.48
N ILE A 643 -27.17 -21.92 -31.39
CA ILE A 643 -26.20 -22.52 -32.32
C ILE A 643 -26.69 -22.44 -33.77
N SER A 644 -27.96 -22.75 -34.02
CA SER A 644 -28.55 -22.64 -35.36
C SER A 644 -28.49 -21.20 -35.91
N ALA A 645 -28.76 -20.20 -35.05
CA ALA A 645 -28.65 -18.80 -35.41
C ALA A 645 -27.20 -18.40 -35.72
N ILE A 646 -26.23 -18.83 -34.90
CA ILE A 646 -24.80 -18.58 -35.14
C ILE A 646 -24.37 -19.18 -36.49
N ILE A 647 -24.72 -20.44 -36.76
CA ILE A 647 -24.38 -21.11 -38.02
C ILE A 647 -24.98 -20.38 -39.22
N THR A 648 -26.24 -19.95 -39.10
CA THR A 648 -26.92 -19.21 -40.17
C THR A 648 -26.24 -17.87 -40.44
N LEU A 649 -25.85 -17.15 -39.39
CA LEU A 649 -25.14 -15.88 -39.50
C LEU A 649 -23.75 -16.05 -40.12
N ALA A 650 -22.96 -17.00 -39.62
CA ALA A 650 -21.63 -17.30 -40.15
C ALA A 650 -21.67 -17.59 -41.66
N LYS A 651 -22.63 -18.40 -42.10
CA LYS A 651 -22.88 -18.68 -43.53
C LYS A 651 -23.20 -17.41 -44.32
N GLY A 652 -23.98 -16.49 -43.76
CA GLY A 652 -24.31 -15.21 -44.38
C GLY A 652 -23.09 -14.31 -44.60
N TYR A 653 -22.04 -14.48 -43.79
CA TYR A 653 -20.76 -13.76 -43.92
C TYR A 653 -19.64 -14.60 -44.57
N ASN A 654 -19.96 -15.76 -45.16
CA ASN A 654 -19.00 -16.71 -45.71
C ASN A 654 -17.92 -17.18 -44.72
N MET A 655 -18.26 -17.24 -43.43
CA MET A 655 -17.40 -17.77 -42.37
C MET A 655 -17.71 -19.25 -42.12
N MET A 656 -16.69 -20.02 -41.77
CA MET A 656 -16.86 -21.39 -41.28
C MET A 656 -17.18 -21.39 -39.79
N VAL A 657 -17.85 -22.44 -39.32
CA VAL A 657 -18.14 -22.61 -37.89
C VAL A 657 -17.44 -23.84 -37.33
N VAL A 658 -16.74 -23.64 -36.21
CA VAL A 658 -16.20 -24.70 -35.37
C VAL A 658 -17.06 -24.80 -34.11
N ALA A 659 -17.54 -25.99 -33.77
CA ALA A 659 -18.19 -26.23 -32.48
C ALA A 659 -17.22 -26.94 -31.53
N GLU A 660 -16.99 -26.35 -30.36
CA GLU A 660 -16.04 -26.84 -29.36
C GLU A 660 -16.68 -27.71 -28.30
N GLY A 661 -15.86 -28.47 -27.55
CA GLY A 661 -16.36 -29.30 -26.45
C GLY A 661 -17.26 -30.45 -26.89
N VAL A 662 -17.13 -30.95 -28.12
CA VAL A 662 -17.92 -32.11 -28.59
C VAL A 662 -17.38 -33.39 -27.95
N GLU A 663 -18.17 -34.00 -27.07
CA GLU A 663 -17.78 -35.19 -26.30
C GLU A 663 -18.54 -36.47 -26.69
N THR A 664 -19.71 -36.32 -27.35
CA THR A 664 -20.60 -37.46 -27.63
C THR A 664 -21.01 -37.53 -29.10
N GLU A 665 -21.22 -38.75 -29.61
CA GLU A 665 -21.75 -38.98 -30.97
C GLU A 665 -23.12 -38.30 -31.19
N LYS A 666 -23.93 -38.17 -30.14
CA LYS A 666 -25.21 -37.46 -30.21
C LYS A 666 -25.02 -35.97 -30.53
N GLN A 667 -24.10 -35.30 -29.84
CA GLN A 667 -23.76 -33.89 -30.12
C GLN A 667 -23.24 -33.74 -31.56
N LYS A 668 -22.32 -34.62 -32.00
CA LYS A 668 -21.81 -34.63 -33.38
C LYS A 668 -22.93 -34.77 -34.42
N LEU A 669 -23.87 -35.70 -34.21
CA LEU A 669 -25.01 -35.90 -35.12
C LEU A 669 -25.91 -34.65 -35.17
N PHE A 670 -26.20 -34.02 -34.04
CA PHE A 670 -26.97 -32.78 -33.99
C PHE A 670 -26.25 -31.64 -34.72
N LEU A 671 -24.96 -31.42 -34.46
CA LEU A 671 -24.17 -30.39 -35.14
C LEU A 671 -24.10 -30.64 -36.66
N LYS A 672 -24.01 -31.90 -37.08
CA LYS A 672 -24.09 -32.28 -38.50
C LYS A 672 -25.46 -31.98 -39.12
N GLN A 673 -26.55 -32.20 -38.39
CA GLN A 673 -27.91 -31.84 -38.84
C GLN A 673 -28.09 -30.32 -38.97
N LEU A 674 -27.52 -29.56 -38.04
CA LEU A 674 -27.45 -28.10 -38.10
C LEU A 674 -26.48 -27.58 -39.17
N GLN A 675 -25.81 -28.49 -39.89
CA GLN A 675 -24.83 -28.18 -40.93
C GLN A 675 -23.68 -27.30 -40.43
N CYS A 676 -23.17 -27.60 -39.23
CA CYS A 676 -21.88 -27.10 -38.75
C CYS A 676 -20.75 -27.61 -39.66
N ASP A 677 -19.69 -26.82 -39.84
CA ASP A 677 -18.58 -27.17 -40.74
C ASP A 677 -17.55 -28.06 -40.04
N LEU A 678 -17.05 -27.61 -38.89
CA LEU A 678 -15.97 -28.24 -38.14
C LEU A 678 -16.41 -28.57 -36.70
N ILE A 679 -15.83 -29.62 -36.12
CA ILE A 679 -16.00 -29.93 -34.70
C ILE A 679 -14.65 -30.15 -34.01
N GLN A 680 -14.61 -29.77 -32.74
CA GLN A 680 -13.49 -30.01 -31.85
C GLN A 680 -13.99 -30.53 -30.51
N GLY A 681 -13.28 -31.49 -29.93
CA GLY A 681 -13.60 -32.01 -28.61
C GLY A 681 -13.07 -33.41 -28.38
N TRP A 682 -13.31 -33.94 -27.18
CA TRP A 682 -12.77 -35.24 -26.78
C TRP A 682 -13.33 -36.42 -27.56
N LEU A 683 -14.47 -36.24 -28.24
CA LEU A 683 -14.98 -37.24 -29.19
C LEU A 683 -14.00 -37.47 -30.36
N VAL A 684 -13.36 -36.40 -30.85
CA VAL A 684 -12.38 -36.47 -31.94
C VAL A 684 -11.05 -36.96 -31.38
N SER A 685 -10.50 -36.19 -30.44
CA SER A 685 -9.33 -36.58 -29.64
C SER A 685 -9.14 -35.58 -28.49
N LYS A 686 -8.52 -36.06 -27.41
CA LYS A 686 -7.87 -35.17 -26.45
C LYS A 686 -6.67 -34.46 -27.11
N PRO A 687 -6.19 -33.34 -26.56
CA PRO A 687 -4.97 -32.69 -27.03
C PRO A 687 -3.77 -33.67 -26.98
N LEU A 688 -3.09 -33.83 -28.12
CA LEU A 688 -2.00 -34.79 -28.32
C LEU A 688 -0.63 -34.10 -28.34
N LYS A 689 0.42 -34.85 -28.00
CA LYS A 689 1.80 -34.41 -28.30
C LYS A 689 2.07 -34.51 -29.79
N GLU A 690 3.15 -33.89 -30.27
CA GLU A 690 3.55 -33.91 -31.67
C GLU A 690 3.58 -35.33 -32.28
N GLU A 691 4.24 -36.27 -31.59
CA GLU A 691 4.42 -37.65 -32.06
C GLU A 691 3.09 -38.39 -32.17
N ASP A 692 2.24 -38.26 -31.15
CA ASP A 692 0.92 -38.89 -31.10
C ASP A 692 -0.02 -38.29 -32.15
N PHE A 693 0.09 -36.98 -32.40
CA PHE A 693 -0.70 -36.29 -33.41
C PHE A 693 -0.36 -36.76 -34.82
N LEU A 694 0.92 -36.97 -35.13
CA LEU A 694 1.35 -37.55 -36.41
C LEU A 694 0.81 -38.97 -36.61
N VAL A 695 0.80 -39.79 -35.56
CA VAL A 695 0.17 -41.13 -35.61
C VAL A 695 -1.33 -41.01 -35.83
N PHE A 696 -1.99 -40.03 -35.21
CA PHE A 696 -3.41 -39.77 -35.38
C PHE A 696 -3.77 -39.35 -36.82
N LEU A 697 -2.96 -38.50 -37.46
CA LEU A 697 -3.17 -38.09 -38.86
C LEU A 697 -3.04 -39.23 -39.89
N ASN A 698 -2.37 -40.32 -39.52
CA ASN A 698 -2.15 -41.48 -40.40
C ASN A 698 -3.22 -42.58 -40.25
N LYS A 699 -4.15 -42.43 -39.31
CA LYS A 699 -5.31 -43.33 -39.13
C LYS A 699 -6.49 -42.82 -39.94
#